data_AF-A0A8H4RWM3-F1
#
_entry.id   AF-A0A8H4RWM3-F1
#
_cell.length_a   1.000
_cell.length_b   1.000
_cell.length_c   1.000
_cell.angle_alpha   90.00
_cell.angle_beta   90.00
_cell.angle_gamma   90.00
#
_symmetry.space_group_name_H-M   'P 1'
#
loop_
_entity.id
_entity.type
_entity.pdbx_description
1 polymer ?
#
loop_
_entity_poly.entity_id
_entity_poly.type
_entity_poly.pdbx_seq_one_letter_code
_entity_poly.pdbx_strand_id
1 'polypeptide(L)'
;MQATKLPTLLRILLRIRGNTIPHIVGARGASGGFTDRARAIASLAKDPDIDAIVGDWLSENVMTGYGVGKVNALKAREGKNLTLEERMKTAQYASTFLQCFEPAIPHLAKNGAKLAVNAGASDTKLLAEVCKKMIQDAGFDLKVAWVEGDDVTEAFQSLVAEGEKFPSLIDGKCVQDWDFEPISAQCYLGSLGIAEALRQGADIVICGRVSDAAPTIGVAAWWHGWGPENFDELAGALIAGHLIECSAFITGGYYSGFKELRKQGKHLNLGFPIAEVNSAGEVTIVKEKNTGGLVSIDTVISQLVYEISGPLYYNSDVVAHLSDIKVAQVGEDQVHVTGVKGSPPPPTTRVGVTAHGGYQAEFHFYLAGLDIEEKCQWMEEQARHSIGDEIIKKFSLLEFQLHGTSVVNAPSLEIATVDFRIIAQTKDPELLNPNIPDGFSRCIMETVLQSCPGVSRSNDLRQTSPKSYFEYWVTLIPQDVCKHRVHCLFDANQIIDMGSPKITKTYPTQQLSYETQNPVPLESFGETTLAPLGYIVLGRSGDKAANCNIGFFTRRDDEYDWLRSFLTVEKMKELLGPTDYTRNAIDRFEIPNLRVVHFLLHNHLDRGYNACGKLDTLGKNDCEYIRAKLVEIPKKFLDRGKFDSTISPESPAEYEDEKPKLSWQTILAIFSLLWQYNAYLFTLIMPPAVLAFINADIGPNSNYIWITISWNLVAAIVVTVSGRLADIFGRRWFLITGAALGCIGSIVGATGQNINTMIISGVIFGFGGGFQEMCFSCVQEMVPNRFRFTILGICEVSNMPAMFSALISYAFIAHLKLGWRTCYWWCFAFEFMSVIFLFLFYKPPSFETKHLEDRKTKVQMLKELDYVGLFTFTAACTLLLVGINRGGTIAPWQSASVIAPIVIAGILFVVLGFWEVYAPLQHPILPPRLFKKWRDFTAVLVVVFVCGMLYYSNLALWPRVSSLLFVPANDTIMRGLYANMTNFSTIMAAIYCLGIMPWIGHERWQLIFLAVMQTAMIGGLSSLTIDDKGKAIAFVLLAGTAATASSPLVFGMVSLGLDDQADIGVAVGLVSTSRLIGGAIAGAIYTSIYTNHYADTIPSTLQTYASAAGFTGSFSALLKASATNTAAAYAKVAGITPSVITAAQTAVKVAYVDSFRLVFEVAIAFGGLAIIAACCTRSVEKGKKSNDRAIRLENEKVVDKVVV
;
A
#
# COMPACT_ATOMS: atom_id res chain seq x y z
N MET A 1 27.34 31.42 -72.25
CA MET A 1 26.90 30.29 -73.12
C MET A 1 26.02 29.35 -72.31
N GLN A 2 25.27 28.46 -72.95
CA GLN A 2 24.20 27.66 -72.33
C GLN A 2 24.65 26.23 -71.98
N ALA A 3 24.02 25.65 -70.96
CA ALA A 3 23.76 24.20 -70.78
C ALA A 3 24.99 23.28 -70.51
N THR A 4 24.89 22.09 -69.90
CA THR A 4 23.71 21.33 -69.39
C THR A 4 24.13 20.36 -68.26
N LYS A 5 23.12 19.80 -67.55
CA LYS A 5 23.11 18.48 -66.87
C LYS A 5 23.87 18.28 -65.53
N LEU A 6 23.06 18.06 -64.47
CA LEU A 6 23.26 17.03 -63.44
C LEU A 6 23.26 15.60 -64.07
N PRO A 7 23.65 14.48 -63.39
CA PRO A 7 23.59 14.27 -61.93
C PRO A 7 24.74 13.44 -61.28
N THR A 8 24.57 13.13 -59.98
CA THR A 8 25.05 11.91 -59.28
C THR A 8 26.49 11.90 -58.72
N LEU A 9 26.66 11.15 -57.61
CA LEU A 9 27.85 10.79 -56.82
C LEU A 9 29.23 11.11 -57.47
N LEU A 10 30.18 11.73 -56.76
CA LEU A 10 30.80 11.13 -55.57
C LEU A 10 31.44 12.20 -54.65
N ARG A 11 31.07 12.26 -53.37
CA ARG A 11 31.80 13.05 -52.36
C ARG A 11 32.98 12.22 -51.85
N ILE A 12 34.19 12.53 -52.31
CA ILE A 12 35.43 12.02 -51.69
C ILE A 12 35.50 12.54 -50.25
N LEU A 13 35.57 11.61 -49.29
CA LEU A 13 35.53 11.88 -47.86
C LEU A 13 36.88 12.39 -47.32
N LEU A 14 37.20 13.64 -47.64
CA LEU A 14 38.25 14.43 -46.97
C LEU A 14 37.61 15.59 -46.20
N ARG A 15 36.72 15.27 -45.26
CA ARG A 15 36.14 16.29 -44.37
C ARG A 15 37.05 16.53 -43.16
N ILE A 16 38.19 17.17 -43.44
CA ILE A 16 39.07 17.77 -42.43
C ILE A 16 38.23 18.80 -41.65
N ARG A 17 37.75 18.42 -40.45
CA ARG A 17 37.30 19.38 -39.44
C ARG A 17 38.57 19.88 -38.75
N GLY A 18 39.04 21.07 -39.12
CA GLY A 18 40.23 21.66 -38.51
C GLY A 18 39.96 23.07 -37.99
N ASN A 19 40.39 23.31 -36.74
CA ASN A 19 40.71 24.60 -36.14
C ASN A 19 39.53 25.58 -35.91
N THR A 20 39.39 26.29 -34.77
CA THR A 20 40.30 26.50 -33.62
C THR A 20 39.56 26.34 -32.26
N ILE A 21 38.95 25.17 -32.02
CA ILE A 21 38.43 24.75 -30.70
C ILE A 21 38.90 23.30 -30.51
N PRO A 22 39.38 22.86 -29.33
CA PRO A 22 39.76 21.46 -29.12
C PRO A 22 38.61 20.53 -29.49
N HIS A 23 38.90 19.41 -30.14
CA HIS A 23 37.87 18.50 -30.63
C HIS A 23 37.17 17.82 -29.45
N ILE A 24 35.87 17.53 -29.61
CA ILE A 24 34.96 17.05 -28.56
C ILE A 24 34.22 15.81 -29.07
N VAL A 25 33.93 14.87 -28.19
CA VAL A 25 33.00 13.75 -28.40
C VAL A 25 31.76 13.94 -27.53
N GLY A 26 30.57 13.74 -28.10
CA GLY A 26 29.29 13.77 -27.37
C GLY A 26 28.82 12.37 -26.98
N ALA A 27 29.09 11.96 -25.73
CA ALA A 27 28.58 10.70 -25.16
C ALA A 27 27.30 10.95 -24.36
N ARG A 28 26.28 10.10 -24.49
CA ARG A 28 25.02 10.22 -23.72
C ARG A 28 24.72 9.02 -22.84
N GLY A 29 24.44 9.30 -21.57
CA GLY A 29 24.01 8.33 -20.57
C GLY A 29 22.56 7.88 -20.79
N ALA A 30 22.36 6.57 -20.93
CA ALA A 30 21.10 5.96 -21.31
C ALA A 30 20.85 4.67 -20.54
N SER A 31 20.55 4.76 -19.24
CA SER A 31 20.02 3.59 -18.52
C SER A 31 18.63 3.21 -19.04
N GLY A 32 18.31 1.93 -18.88
CA GLY A 32 16.98 1.38 -19.10
C GLY A 32 16.69 0.24 -18.12
N GLY A 33 17.25 0.33 -16.91
CA GLY A 33 17.00 -0.60 -15.81
C GLY A 33 15.51 -0.70 -15.48
N PHE A 34 15.13 -1.65 -14.63
CA PHE A 34 13.72 -1.97 -14.35
C PHE A 34 12.90 -0.84 -13.70
N THR A 35 13.55 0.25 -13.27
CA THR A 35 12.97 1.48 -12.73
C THR A 35 12.89 2.64 -13.73
N ASP A 36 13.51 2.53 -14.92
CA ASP A 36 13.72 3.65 -15.84
C ASP A 36 12.90 3.55 -17.15
N ARG A 37 12.96 4.60 -17.96
CA ARG A 37 12.15 4.80 -19.16
C ARG A 37 12.65 3.93 -20.31
N ALA A 38 11.88 2.90 -20.67
CA ALA A 38 12.11 2.00 -21.81
C ALA A 38 12.29 2.67 -23.21
N ARG A 39 12.21 4.00 -23.31
CA ARG A 39 12.46 4.77 -24.54
C ARG A 39 13.85 5.45 -24.60
N ALA A 40 14.73 5.26 -23.61
CA ALA A 40 15.98 6.01 -23.46
C ALA A 40 16.86 6.00 -24.72
N ILE A 41 17.48 4.85 -25.06
CA ILE A 41 18.37 4.71 -26.23
C ILE A 41 17.72 5.24 -27.51
N ALA A 42 16.46 4.86 -27.77
CA ALA A 42 15.72 5.26 -28.96
C ALA A 42 15.32 6.73 -29.01
N SER A 43 15.34 7.47 -27.90
CA SER A 43 15.15 8.93 -27.88
C SER A 43 16.44 9.64 -28.25
N LEU A 44 17.57 9.17 -27.69
CA LEU A 44 18.88 9.77 -27.87
C LEU A 44 19.47 9.49 -29.26
N ALA A 45 19.29 8.27 -29.79
CA ALA A 45 19.76 7.90 -31.13
C ALA A 45 19.13 8.71 -32.28
N LYS A 46 18.04 9.44 -32.02
CA LYS A 46 17.41 10.34 -33.01
C LYS A 46 18.23 11.61 -33.27
N ASP A 47 19.01 12.08 -32.30
CA ASP A 47 19.79 13.32 -32.41
C ASP A 47 21.03 13.06 -33.29
N PRO A 48 21.16 13.69 -34.47
CA PRO A 48 22.30 13.47 -35.37
C PRO A 48 23.58 14.19 -34.93
N ASP A 49 23.50 15.00 -33.87
CA ASP A 49 24.67 15.66 -33.25
C ASP A 49 25.38 14.75 -32.22
N ILE A 50 25.03 13.46 -32.14
CA ILE A 50 25.55 12.53 -31.12
C ILE A 50 26.35 11.40 -31.75
N ASP A 51 27.61 11.30 -31.32
CA ASP A 51 28.60 10.36 -31.81
C ASP A 51 28.41 8.97 -31.19
N ALA A 52 27.99 8.90 -29.92
CA ALA A 52 27.81 7.64 -29.19
C ALA A 52 26.80 7.71 -28.04
N ILE A 53 26.20 6.56 -27.74
CA ILE A 53 25.30 6.31 -26.61
C ILE A 53 25.91 5.23 -25.73
N VAL A 54 25.83 5.45 -24.43
CA VAL A 54 26.39 4.59 -23.38
C VAL A 54 25.31 4.30 -22.35
N GLY A 55 25.27 3.10 -21.78
CA GLY A 55 24.16 2.78 -20.87
C GLY A 55 24.38 1.60 -19.95
N ASP A 56 23.82 1.76 -18.75
CA ASP A 56 23.95 0.86 -17.62
C ASP A 56 22.60 0.22 -17.24
N TRP A 57 22.64 -1.08 -16.94
CA TRP A 57 21.55 -1.96 -16.52
C TRP A 57 21.89 -2.79 -15.27
N LEU A 58 23.10 -2.66 -14.70
CA LEU A 58 23.64 -3.57 -13.69
C LEU A 58 23.88 -2.87 -12.35
N SER A 59 23.57 -3.56 -11.27
CA SER A 59 23.96 -3.19 -9.90
C SER A 59 24.07 -4.44 -9.06
N GLU A 60 24.73 -4.36 -7.91
CA GLU A 60 24.97 -5.48 -6.99
C GLU A 60 23.69 -6.24 -6.62
N ASN A 61 22.57 -5.51 -6.48
CA ASN A 61 21.23 -6.05 -6.24
C ASN A 61 20.76 -7.00 -7.36
N VAL A 62 20.94 -6.64 -8.63
CA VAL A 62 20.54 -7.50 -9.75
C VAL A 62 21.60 -8.55 -10.11
N MET A 63 22.88 -8.25 -9.90
CA MET A 63 23.99 -9.16 -10.22
C MET A 63 24.00 -10.41 -9.32
N THR A 64 23.71 -10.28 -8.02
CA THR A 64 23.53 -11.44 -7.13
C THR A 64 22.45 -12.40 -7.66
N GLY A 65 21.30 -11.85 -8.06
CA GLY A 65 20.19 -12.59 -8.65
C GLY A 65 20.55 -13.28 -9.96
N TYR A 66 21.16 -12.55 -10.91
CA TYR A 66 21.55 -13.11 -12.22
C TYR A 66 22.70 -14.12 -12.12
N GLY A 67 23.64 -13.97 -11.19
CA GLY A 67 24.73 -14.91 -10.92
C GLY A 67 24.21 -16.27 -10.43
N VAL A 68 23.45 -16.27 -9.32
CA VAL A 68 22.81 -17.48 -8.78
C VAL A 68 21.81 -18.07 -9.78
N GLY A 69 21.06 -17.22 -10.49
CA GLY A 69 20.16 -17.61 -11.57
C GLY A 69 20.88 -18.35 -12.70
N LYS A 70 22.09 -17.93 -13.08
CA LYS A 70 22.87 -18.55 -14.16
C LYS A 70 23.38 -19.93 -13.76
N VAL A 71 23.92 -20.08 -12.56
CA VAL A 71 24.38 -21.39 -12.05
C VAL A 71 23.22 -22.40 -12.02
N ASN A 72 22.03 -21.96 -11.56
CA ASN A 72 20.82 -22.79 -11.59
C ASN A 72 20.33 -23.10 -13.01
N ALA A 73 20.36 -22.12 -13.91
CA ALA A 73 19.99 -22.31 -15.31
C ALA A 73 20.94 -23.26 -16.05
N LEU A 74 22.25 -23.18 -15.82
CA LEU A 74 23.24 -24.09 -16.41
C LEU A 74 23.01 -25.53 -15.95
N LYS A 75 22.87 -25.76 -14.63
CA LYS A 75 22.50 -27.08 -14.07
C LYS A 75 21.18 -27.61 -14.63
N ALA A 76 20.20 -26.75 -14.91
CA ALA A 76 18.94 -27.15 -15.54
C ALA A 76 19.04 -27.42 -17.07
N ARG A 77 20.03 -26.82 -17.76
CA ARG A 77 20.30 -26.98 -19.21
C ARG A 77 21.26 -28.13 -19.53
N GLU A 78 21.98 -28.66 -18.53
CA GLU A 78 23.01 -29.68 -18.69
C GLU A 78 22.53 -30.90 -19.52
N GLY A 79 23.38 -31.34 -20.46
CA GLY A 79 23.10 -32.45 -21.38
C GLY A 79 22.08 -32.18 -22.50
N LYS A 80 21.59 -30.94 -22.69
CA LYS A 80 20.50 -30.61 -23.64
C LYS A 80 20.93 -29.63 -24.72
N ASN A 81 20.80 -30.01 -25.99
CA ASN A 81 20.88 -29.09 -27.13
C ASN A 81 19.55 -28.32 -27.24
N LEU A 82 19.55 -27.05 -26.84
CA LEU A 82 18.38 -26.17 -26.83
C LEU A 82 18.45 -25.10 -27.93
N THR A 83 17.30 -24.75 -28.49
CA THR A 83 17.18 -23.64 -29.45
C THR A 83 17.40 -22.26 -28.79
N LEU A 84 17.62 -21.22 -29.60
CA LEU A 84 17.76 -19.83 -29.11
C LEU A 84 16.58 -19.42 -28.21
N GLU A 85 15.35 -19.67 -28.66
CA GLU A 85 14.12 -19.34 -27.91
C GLU A 85 13.98 -20.11 -26.59
N GLU A 86 14.50 -21.34 -26.51
CA GLU A 86 14.49 -22.12 -25.28
C GLU A 86 15.53 -21.65 -24.27
N ARG A 87 16.72 -21.23 -24.73
CA ARG A 87 17.73 -20.60 -23.87
C ARG A 87 17.19 -19.29 -23.26
N MET A 88 16.46 -18.48 -24.05
CA MET A 88 15.84 -17.23 -23.59
C MET A 88 14.89 -17.39 -22.39
N LYS A 89 14.17 -18.52 -22.27
CA LYS A 89 13.22 -18.79 -21.17
C LYS A 89 13.86 -18.87 -19.78
N THR A 90 15.18 -18.99 -19.71
CA THR A 90 15.96 -19.08 -18.45
C THR A 90 17.15 -18.11 -18.45
N ALA A 91 17.16 -17.12 -19.36
CA ALA A 91 18.30 -16.23 -19.56
C ALA A 91 18.51 -15.25 -18.39
N GLN A 92 19.78 -14.90 -18.16
CA GLN A 92 20.24 -14.06 -17.06
C GLN A 92 20.97 -12.81 -17.57
N TYR A 93 20.39 -12.19 -18.61
CA TYR A 93 20.74 -10.86 -19.11
C TYR A 93 19.61 -9.87 -18.76
N ALA A 94 19.88 -8.56 -18.83
CA ALA A 94 18.90 -7.54 -18.49
C ALA A 94 17.75 -7.45 -19.53
N SER A 95 16.65 -8.16 -19.28
CA SER A 95 15.55 -8.29 -20.25
C SER A 95 14.87 -6.97 -20.66
N THR A 96 14.96 -5.91 -19.85
CA THR A 96 14.45 -4.56 -20.19
C THR A 96 15.28 -3.85 -21.26
N PHE A 97 16.57 -4.20 -21.42
CA PHE A 97 17.41 -3.64 -22.48
C PHE A 97 16.84 -3.91 -23.88
N LEU A 98 16.28 -5.11 -24.12
CA LEU A 98 15.70 -5.46 -25.42
C LEU A 98 14.58 -4.49 -25.85
N GLN A 99 13.75 -4.06 -24.89
CA GLN A 99 12.67 -3.08 -25.10
C GLN A 99 13.20 -1.68 -25.45
N CYS A 100 14.41 -1.35 -24.97
CA CYS A 100 15.08 -0.08 -25.24
C CYS A 100 15.84 -0.11 -26.58
N PHE A 101 16.39 -1.28 -26.93
CA PHE A 101 17.27 -1.50 -28.08
C PHE A 101 16.52 -1.66 -29.39
N GLU A 102 15.44 -2.46 -29.42
CA GLU A 102 14.62 -2.69 -30.63
C GLU A 102 14.20 -1.38 -31.34
N PRO A 103 13.59 -0.38 -30.66
CA PRO A 103 13.23 0.90 -31.30
C PRO A 103 14.42 1.82 -31.63
N ALA A 104 15.65 1.47 -31.24
CA ALA A 104 16.85 2.27 -31.50
C ALA A 104 17.59 1.86 -32.78
N ILE A 105 17.53 0.59 -33.19
CA ILE A 105 18.27 0.02 -34.34
C ILE A 105 18.20 0.90 -35.61
N PRO A 106 17.01 1.37 -36.07
CA PRO A 106 16.93 2.17 -37.30
C PRO A 106 17.53 3.56 -37.18
N HIS A 107 17.65 4.08 -35.95
CA HIS A 107 18.23 5.40 -35.68
C HIS A 107 19.76 5.32 -35.60
N LEU A 108 20.30 4.29 -34.92
CA LEU A 108 21.73 4.00 -34.89
C LEU A 108 22.28 3.79 -36.32
N ALA A 109 21.65 2.93 -37.11
CA ALA A 109 22.06 2.66 -38.50
C ALA A 109 21.93 3.87 -39.45
N LYS A 110 20.98 4.78 -39.19
CA LYS A 110 20.81 6.00 -40.00
C LYS A 110 21.85 7.08 -39.66
N ASN A 111 22.10 7.30 -38.37
CA ASN A 111 22.91 8.41 -37.90
C ASN A 111 24.40 8.03 -37.73
N GLY A 112 24.73 6.73 -37.66
CA GLY A 112 26.09 6.24 -37.46
C GLY A 112 26.59 6.26 -36.01
N ALA A 113 25.71 6.63 -35.06
CA ALA A 113 26.02 6.71 -33.64
C ALA A 113 26.32 5.32 -33.06
N LYS A 114 27.40 5.23 -32.28
CA LYS A 114 27.83 3.98 -31.63
C LYS A 114 27.04 3.68 -30.36
N LEU A 115 26.95 2.40 -29.97
CA LEU A 115 26.29 1.97 -28.74
C LEU A 115 27.21 1.05 -27.91
N ALA A 116 27.45 1.38 -26.65
CA ALA A 116 28.16 0.52 -25.70
C ALA A 116 27.34 0.34 -24.40
N VAL A 117 27.07 -0.90 -24.00
CA VAL A 117 26.21 -1.19 -22.83
C VAL A 117 26.68 -2.40 -22.02
N ASN A 118 26.39 -2.41 -20.72
CA ASN A 118 26.71 -3.53 -19.80
C ASN A 118 25.55 -4.53 -19.62
N ALA A 119 24.48 -4.43 -20.42
CA ALA A 119 23.22 -5.16 -20.26
C ALA A 119 23.30 -6.71 -20.34
N GLY A 120 24.46 -7.28 -20.67
CA GLY A 120 24.70 -8.72 -20.70
C GLY A 120 24.51 -9.41 -19.35
N ALA A 121 24.71 -8.69 -18.24
CA ALA A 121 24.69 -9.20 -16.86
C ALA A 121 25.53 -10.48 -16.72
N SER A 122 24.90 -11.65 -16.62
CA SER A 122 25.59 -12.94 -16.53
C SER A 122 25.60 -13.73 -17.85
N ASP A 123 24.73 -13.40 -18.81
CA ASP A 123 24.53 -14.15 -20.08
C ASP A 123 24.94 -13.31 -21.32
N THR A 124 26.03 -12.53 -21.22
CA THR A 124 26.54 -11.57 -22.23
C THR A 124 26.53 -12.06 -23.67
N LYS A 125 27.11 -13.23 -23.93
CA LYS A 125 27.15 -13.84 -25.27
C LYS A 125 25.75 -14.16 -25.82
N LEU A 126 24.83 -14.62 -24.97
CA LEU A 126 23.45 -14.90 -25.36
C LEU A 126 22.72 -13.60 -25.72
N LEU A 127 22.97 -12.52 -24.99
CA LEU A 127 22.43 -11.21 -25.37
C LEU A 127 23.00 -10.71 -26.70
N ALA A 128 24.30 -10.84 -26.94
CA ALA A 128 24.93 -10.45 -28.21
C ALA A 128 24.40 -11.26 -29.41
N GLU A 129 24.17 -12.57 -29.23
CA GLU A 129 23.50 -13.45 -30.21
C GLU A 129 22.06 -12.99 -30.50
N VAL A 130 21.29 -12.61 -29.47
CA VAL A 130 19.93 -12.04 -29.62
C VAL A 130 19.96 -10.68 -30.34
N CYS A 131 20.86 -9.78 -29.97
CA CYS A 131 20.98 -8.45 -30.59
C CYS A 131 21.33 -8.55 -32.07
N LYS A 132 22.30 -9.42 -32.42
CA LYS A 132 22.67 -9.69 -33.82
C LYS A 132 21.48 -10.22 -34.63
N LYS A 133 20.67 -11.12 -34.05
CA LYS A 133 19.43 -11.57 -34.70
C LYS A 133 18.43 -10.42 -34.90
N MET A 134 18.19 -9.59 -33.89
CA MET A 134 17.25 -8.46 -33.98
C MET A 134 17.65 -7.44 -35.06
N ILE A 135 18.95 -7.17 -35.22
CA ILE A 135 19.49 -6.30 -36.28
C ILE A 135 19.21 -6.89 -37.67
N GLN A 136 19.45 -8.19 -37.84
CA GLN A 136 19.20 -8.91 -39.09
C GLN A 136 17.71 -8.99 -39.42
N ASP A 137 16.85 -9.30 -38.44
CA ASP A 137 15.40 -9.33 -38.58
C ASP A 137 14.83 -7.93 -38.92
N ALA A 138 15.46 -6.87 -38.41
CA ALA A 138 15.13 -5.47 -38.72
C ALA A 138 15.69 -4.99 -40.09
N GLY A 139 16.49 -5.80 -40.79
CA GLY A 139 17.01 -5.50 -42.13
C GLY A 139 18.20 -4.53 -42.16
N PHE A 140 18.96 -4.41 -41.07
CA PHE A 140 20.18 -3.59 -41.00
C PHE A 140 21.44 -4.44 -40.88
N ASP A 141 22.60 -3.86 -41.18
CA ASP A 141 23.92 -4.51 -41.13
C ASP A 141 24.84 -3.80 -40.13
N LEU A 142 24.39 -3.70 -38.87
CA LEU A 142 25.18 -3.14 -37.77
C LEU A 142 26.12 -4.20 -37.18
N LYS A 143 27.40 -3.87 -37.07
CA LYS A 143 28.43 -4.77 -36.53
C LYS A 143 28.33 -4.89 -35.00
N VAL A 144 28.03 -6.09 -34.51
CA VAL A 144 27.98 -6.41 -33.07
C VAL A 144 29.29 -7.04 -32.61
N ALA A 145 29.88 -6.49 -31.55
CA ALA A 145 30.93 -7.12 -30.76
C ALA A 145 30.45 -7.37 -29.33
N TRP A 146 31.14 -8.24 -28.60
CA TRP A 146 30.96 -8.39 -27.16
C TRP A 146 32.31 -8.58 -26.46
N VAL A 147 32.38 -8.16 -25.19
CA VAL A 147 33.58 -8.29 -24.36
C VAL A 147 33.42 -9.50 -23.44
N GLU A 148 34.48 -10.30 -23.29
CA GLU A 148 34.52 -11.54 -22.50
C GLU A 148 35.58 -11.44 -21.39
N GLY A 149 35.36 -12.15 -20.29
CA GLY A 149 36.25 -12.15 -19.13
C GLY A 149 35.70 -11.32 -17.98
N ASP A 150 34.47 -10.81 -18.08
CA ASP A 150 33.72 -10.35 -16.92
C ASP A 150 33.37 -11.55 -16.04
N ASP A 151 32.74 -12.60 -16.59
CA ASP A 151 32.58 -13.86 -15.88
C ASP A 151 33.92 -14.58 -15.75
N VAL A 152 34.54 -14.40 -14.57
CA VAL A 152 35.79 -15.03 -14.16
C VAL A 152 35.54 -16.23 -13.26
N THR A 153 34.31 -16.73 -13.09
CA THR A 153 33.94 -17.73 -12.05
C THR A 153 34.89 -18.93 -12.00
N GLU A 154 35.18 -19.57 -13.14
CA GLU A 154 36.09 -20.72 -13.22
C GLU A 154 37.55 -20.34 -12.93
N ALA A 155 38.01 -19.18 -13.41
CA ALA A 155 39.35 -18.68 -13.16
C ALA A 155 39.52 -18.34 -11.67
N PHE A 156 38.63 -17.52 -11.14
CA PHE A 156 38.51 -17.16 -9.73
C PHE A 156 38.54 -18.41 -8.83
N GLN A 157 37.70 -19.42 -9.10
CA GLN A 157 37.67 -20.66 -8.30
C GLN A 157 38.97 -21.47 -8.42
N SER A 158 39.55 -21.58 -9.63
CA SER A 158 40.82 -22.28 -9.85
C SER A 158 41.97 -21.59 -9.10
N LEU A 159 41.99 -20.26 -9.12
CA LEU A 159 43.06 -19.45 -8.54
C LEU A 159 42.94 -19.37 -7.01
N VAL A 160 41.71 -19.30 -6.47
CA VAL A 160 41.43 -19.50 -5.04
C VAL A 160 41.92 -20.87 -4.56
N ALA A 161 41.82 -21.92 -5.40
CA ALA A 161 42.33 -23.26 -5.11
C ALA A 161 43.87 -23.40 -5.30
N GLU A 162 44.48 -22.63 -6.20
CA GLU A 162 45.94 -22.47 -6.32
C GLU A 162 46.53 -21.60 -5.18
N GLY A 163 45.67 -20.90 -4.42
CA GLY A 163 46.01 -20.18 -3.20
C GLY A 163 45.99 -18.65 -3.33
N GLU A 164 45.58 -18.10 -4.47
CA GLU A 164 45.49 -16.67 -4.69
C GLU A 164 44.41 -16.00 -3.86
N LYS A 165 44.69 -14.81 -3.34
CA LYS A 165 44.06 -14.34 -2.09
C LYS A 165 42.84 -13.46 -2.23
N PHE A 166 42.63 -12.79 -3.37
CA PHE A 166 41.47 -11.93 -3.64
C PHE A 166 41.00 -11.08 -2.43
N PRO A 167 41.80 -10.08 -1.97
CA PRO A 167 41.40 -9.20 -0.87
C PRO A 167 40.20 -8.29 -1.20
N SER A 168 39.15 -8.37 -0.39
CA SER A 168 38.00 -7.45 -0.32
C SER A 168 38.41 -5.98 -0.47
N LEU A 169 37.72 -5.23 -1.34
CA LEU A 169 37.88 -3.79 -1.49
C LEU A 169 37.36 -2.99 -0.29
N ILE A 170 36.40 -3.56 0.44
CA ILE A 170 35.64 -2.86 1.46
C ILE A 170 36.29 -2.99 2.84
N ASP A 171 36.87 -4.17 3.14
CA ASP A 171 37.47 -4.48 4.45
C ASP A 171 38.80 -5.26 4.39
N GLY A 172 39.38 -5.45 3.19
CA GLY A 172 40.75 -5.97 2.99
C GLY A 172 40.96 -7.47 3.21
N LYS A 173 39.96 -8.20 3.71
CA LYS A 173 39.98 -9.66 3.96
C LYS A 173 40.22 -10.47 2.69
N CYS A 174 41.05 -11.52 2.73
CA CYS A 174 41.19 -12.45 1.61
C CYS A 174 39.86 -13.18 1.36
N VAL A 175 39.61 -13.71 0.17
CA VAL A 175 38.36 -14.46 -0.06
C VAL A 175 38.36 -15.86 0.58
N GLN A 176 39.54 -16.38 0.96
CA GLN A 176 39.63 -17.51 1.91
C GLN A 176 39.28 -17.11 3.35
N ASP A 177 39.27 -15.81 3.65
CA ASP A 177 38.76 -15.22 4.89
C ASP A 177 37.29 -14.75 4.71
N TRP A 178 36.66 -15.02 3.55
CA TRP A 178 35.21 -14.94 3.40
C TRP A 178 34.66 -16.31 3.83
N ASP A 179 33.89 -16.32 4.91
CA ASP A 179 33.37 -17.51 5.60
C ASP A 179 32.34 -18.34 4.78
N PHE A 180 32.37 -18.27 3.45
CA PHE A 180 31.27 -18.60 2.55
C PHE A 180 31.74 -19.12 1.19
N GLU A 181 30.88 -19.89 0.51
CA GLU A 181 31.21 -20.54 -0.77
C GLU A 181 30.86 -19.65 -1.99
N PRO A 182 31.86 -19.28 -2.84
CA PRO A 182 31.65 -18.48 -4.05
C PRO A 182 30.83 -19.20 -5.14
N ILE A 183 29.64 -18.69 -5.43
CA ILE A 183 28.70 -19.24 -6.43
C ILE A 183 29.01 -18.71 -7.84
N SER A 184 29.35 -17.43 -7.98
CA SER A 184 29.75 -16.81 -9.25
C SER A 184 30.65 -15.59 -9.01
N ALA A 185 31.65 -15.36 -9.86
CA ALA A 185 32.57 -14.24 -9.76
C ALA A 185 32.63 -13.45 -11.06
N GLN A 186 32.33 -12.16 -10.99
CA GLN A 186 32.23 -11.27 -12.15
C GLN A 186 33.13 -10.04 -11.97
N CYS A 187 34.23 -10.01 -12.73
CA CYS A 187 35.14 -8.88 -12.74
C CYS A 187 34.54 -7.70 -13.53
N TYR A 188 34.87 -6.50 -13.07
CA TYR A 188 34.50 -5.24 -13.68
C TYR A 188 35.56 -4.99 -14.74
N LEU A 189 35.22 -5.30 -16.00
CA LEU A 189 36.14 -5.06 -17.10
C LEU A 189 36.32 -3.56 -17.38
N GLY A 190 37.49 -3.25 -17.92
CA GLY A 190 37.85 -1.93 -18.42
C GLY A 190 37.24 -1.63 -19.78
N SER A 191 37.36 -0.37 -20.16
CA SER A 191 36.84 0.21 -21.39
C SER A 191 37.74 -0.01 -22.60
N LEU A 192 39.02 -0.36 -22.41
CA LEU A 192 39.94 -0.58 -23.53
C LEU A 192 39.44 -1.68 -24.49
N GLY A 193 38.72 -2.69 -23.99
CA GLY A 193 38.07 -3.70 -24.82
C GLY A 193 36.88 -3.17 -25.64
N ILE A 194 36.16 -2.17 -25.12
CA ILE A 194 35.10 -1.44 -25.83
C ILE A 194 35.73 -0.54 -26.90
N ALA A 195 36.77 0.22 -26.53
CA ALA A 195 37.51 1.07 -27.45
C ALA A 195 38.08 0.26 -28.62
N GLU A 196 38.68 -0.90 -28.34
CA GLU A 196 39.26 -1.75 -29.38
C GLU A 196 38.19 -2.39 -30.28
N ALA A 197 37.06 -2.86 -29.72
CA ALA A 197 35.93 -3.31 -30.54
C ALA A 197 35.44 -2.23 -31.51
N LEU A 198 35.40 -0.97 -31.08
CA LEU A 198 35.06 0.18 -31.93
C LEU A 198 36.18 0.52 -32.94
N ARG A 199 37.47 0.35 -32.61
CA ARG A 199 38.60 0.48 -33.56
C ARG A 199 38.56 -0.58 -34.66
N GLN A 200 38.20 -1.82 -34.32
CA GLN A 200 37.93 -2.91 -35.28
C GLN A 200 36.62 -2.71 -36.07
N GLY A 201 35.88 -1.62 -35.82
CA GLY A 201 34.74 -1.20 -36.61
C GLY A 201 33.38 -1.73 -36.14
N ALA A 202 33.24 -2.16 -34.88
CA ALA A 202 31.92 -2.43 -34.30
C ALA A 202 31.04 -1.17 -34.30
N ASP A 203 29.72 -1.35 -34.39
CA ASP A 203 28.71 -0.32 -34.18
C ASP A 203 28.07 -0.45 -32.79
N ILE A 204 27.92 -1.69 -32.31
CA ILE A 204 27.31 -2.03 -31.03
C ILE A 204 28.27 -2.95 -30.26
N VAL A 205 28.58 -2.59 -29.01
CA VAL A 205 29.40 -3.39 -28.09
C VAL A 205 28.54 -3.79 -26.88
N ILE A 206 28.35 -5.10 -26.70
CA ILE A 206 27.64 -5.67 -25.55
C ILE A 206 28.64 -6.20 -24.53
N CYS A 207 28.59 -5.69 -23.31
CA CYS A 207 29.39 -6.16 -22.19
C CYS A 207 28.51 -6.88 -21.16
N GLY A 208 29.12 -7.74 -20.35
CA GLY A 208 28.56 -8.13 -19.06
C GLY A 208 28.97 -7.09 -18.01
N ARG A 209 29.57 -7.51 -16.88
CA ARG A 209 30.10 -6.53 -15.91
C ARG A 209 31.35 -5.82 -16.47
N VAL A 210 31.16 -4.63 -17.03
CA VAL A 210 32.18 -3.58 -17.05
C VAL A 210 31.97 -2.66 -15.84
N SER A 211 32.97 -1.82 -15.53
CA SER A 211 32.71 -0.66 -14.65
C SER A 211 31.73 0.31 -15.31
N ASP A 212 30.93 1.01 -14.52
CA ASP A 212 29.73 1.70 -15.05
C ASP A 212 30.06 2.94 -15.90
N ALA A 213 31.18 3.60 -15.60
CA ALA A 213 31.79 4.61 -16.45
C ALA A 213 32.53 4.06 -17.70
N ALA A 214 32.92 2.77 -17.75
CA ALA A 214 33.77 2.25 -18.84
C ALA A 214 33.16 2.34 -20.25
N PRO A 215 31.85 2.14 -20.48
CA PRO A 215 31.23 2.46 -21.76
C PRO A 215 31.56 3.87 -22.26
N THR A 216 31.61 4.86 -21.37
CA THR A 216 31.96 6.27 -21.67
C THR A 216 33.44 6.45 -21.95
N ILE A 217 34.31 5.89 -21.10
CA ILE A 217 35.78 5.96 -21.28
C ILE A 217 36.18 5.34 -22.62
N GLY A 218 35.60 4.20 -22.98
CA GLY A 218 35.96 3.43 -24.18
C GLY A 218 35.50 4.09 -25.47
N VAL A 219 34.33 4.74 -25.44
CA VAL A 219 33.86 5.63 -26.50
C VAL A 219 34.81 6.82 -26.69
N ALA A 220 35.23 7.47 -25.60
CA ALA A 220 36.10 8.64 -25.69
C ALA A 220 37.53 8.28 -26.16
N ALA A 221 38.09 7.18 -25.64
CA ALA A 221 39.40 6.67 -26.02
C ALA A 221 39.45 6.12 -27.47
N TRP A 222 38.34 5.56 -27.97
CA TRP A 222 38.19 5.26 -29.39
C TRP A 222 38.20 6.53 -30.24
N TRP A 223 37.37 7.53 -29.89
CA TRP A 223 37.15 8.73 -30.70
C TRP A 223 38.38 9.63 -30.81
N HIS A 224 39.03 9.94 -29.68
CA HIS A 224 40.21 10.80 -29.64
C HIS A 224 41.51 10.03 -29.93
N GLY A 225 41.44 8.71 -30.12
CA GLY A 225 42.59 7.86 -30.42
C GLY A 225 43.53 7.62 -29.25
N TRP A 226 43.07 7.85 -28.01
CA TRP A 226 43.86 7.68 -26.80
C TRP A 226 44.31 6.22 -26.60
N GLY A 227 45.57 6.05 -26.18
CA GLY A 227 46.14 4.79 -25.73
C GLY A 227 46.01 4.60 -24.22
N PRO A 228 46.46 3.45 -23.68
CA PRO A 228 46.42 3.17 -22.24
C PRO A 228 47.33 4.09 -21.40
N GLU A 229 48.19 4.91 -22.01
CA GLU A 229 49.10 5.83 -21.33
C GLU A 229 48.56 7.29 -21.25
N ASN A 230 47.41 7.58 -21.86
CA ASN A 230 46.76 8.91 -21.83
C ASN A 230 45.99 9.12 -20.53
N PHE A 231 46.70 9.09 -19.39
CA PHE A 231 46.05 9.01 -18.08
C PHE A 231 45.21 10.26 -17.75
N ASP A 232 45.68 11.47 -18.06
CA ASP A 232 44.92 12.71 -17.79
C ASP A 232 43.60 12.72 -18.57
N GLU A 233 43.64 12.30 -19.83
CA GLU A 233 42.49 12.31 -20.72
C GLU A 233 41.49 11.20 -20.39
N LEU A 234 41.99 10.00 -20.09
CA LEU A 234 41.18 8.88 -19.58
C LEU A 234 40.54 9.20 -18.23
N ALA A 235 41.25 9.88 -17.32
CA ALA A 235 40.72 10.31 -16.03
C ALA A 235 39.59 11.33 -16.19
N GLY A 236 39.72 12.26 -17.14
CA GLY A 236 38.63 13.14 -17.57
C GLY A 236 37.42 12.36 -18.06
N ALA A 237 37.62 11.34 -18.90
CA ALA A 237 36.54 10.49 -19.41
C ALA A 237 35.91 9.55 -18.36
N LEU A 238 36.64 9.18 -17.29
CA LEU A 238 36.09 8.48 -16.13
C LEU A 238 35.08 9.38 -15.41
N ILE A 239 35.44 10.64 -15.15
CA ILE A 239 34.50 11.61 -14.56
C ILE A 239 33.34 11.91 -15.52
N ALA A 240 33.57 11.95 -16.83
CA ALA A 240 32.50 12.03 -17.81
C ALA A 240 31.48 10.88 -17.70
N GLY A 241 31.95 9.65 -17.49
CA GLY A 241 31.09 8.47 -17.30
C GLY A 241 30.31 8.53 -15.99
N HIS A 242 31.01 8.77 -14.88
CA HIS A 242 30.45 8.90 -13.53
C HIS A 242 29.36 9.97 -13.42
N LEU A 243 29.50 11.05 -14.19
CA LEU A 243 28.52 12.13 -14.25
C LEU A 243 27.31 11.82 -15.15
N ILE A 244 27.32 10.77 -15.98
CA ILE A 244 26.20 10.42 -16.87
C ILE A 244 25.60 9.02 -16.66
N GLU A 245 26.16 8.22 -15.75
CA GLU A 245 25.54 6.98 -15.26
C GLU A 245 24.33 7.25 -14.35
N CYS A 246 23.65 6.20 -13.88
CA CYS A 246 22.43 6.30 -13.06
C CYS A 246 21.32 7.21 -13.63
N SER A 247 21.19 7.31 -14.96
CA SER A 247 20.08 7.97 -15.65
C SER A 247 20.02 9.50 -15.43
N ALA A 248 18.86 10.05 -15.09
CA ALA A 248 18.59 11.48 -15.01
C ALA A 248 19.07 12.16 -13.71
N PHE A 249 19.95 11.52 -12.93
CA PHE A 249 20.35 12.01 -11.59
C PHE A 249 20.98 13.41 -11.66
N ILE A 250 22.03 13.56 -12.48
CA ILE A 250 22.70 14.85 -12.72
C ILE A 250 21.81 15.92 -13.37
N THR A 251 20.64 15.55 -13.91
CA THR A 251 19.63 16.48 -14.45
C THR A 251 18.51 16.79 -13.45
N GLY A 252 18.64 16.34 -12.19
CA GLY A 252 17.71 16.61 -11.10
C GLY A 252 16.94 15.39 -10.56
N GLY A 253 17.27 14.17 -11.00
CA GLY A 253 16.81 12.94 -10.34
C GLY A 253 17.51 12.76 -8.99
N TYR A 254 16.79 12.37 -7.95
CA TYR A 254 17.27 12.23 -6.56
C TYR A 254 17.92 13.48 -5.90
N TYR A 255 18.15 14.56 -6.65
CA TYR A 255 18.73 15.82 -6.20
C TYR A 255 17.92 16.47 -5.06
N SER A 256 18.59 16.75 -3.94
CA SER A 256 18.00 17.29 -2.71
C SER A 256 17.34 18.67 -2.89
N GLY A 257 17.78 19.46 -3.87
CA GLY A 257 17.18 20.77 -4.23
C GLY A 257 15.89 20.69 -5.06
N PHE A 258 15.25 19.51 -5.18
CA PHE A 258 14.07 19.25 -6.02
C PHE A 258 12.91 20.27 -5.92
N LYS A 259 12.79 21.01 -4.81
CA LYS A 259 11.76 22.03 -4.62
C LYS A 259 11.83 23.15 -5.66
N GLU A 260 13.03 23.62 -5.99
CA GLU A 260 13.21 24.66 -7.01
C GLU A 260 13.06 24.11 -8.44
N LEU A 261 13.57 22.90 -8.71
CA LEU A 261 13.33 22.16 -9.95
C LEU A 261 11.83 21.93 -10.25
N ARG A 262 11.03 21.71 -9.19
CA ARG A 262 9.57 21.62 -9.27
C ARG A 262 8.91 22.99 -9.51
N LYS A 263 9.34 24.02 -8.78
CA LYS A 263 8.84 25.41 -8.91
C LYS A 263 9.10 26.03 -10.29
N GLN A 264 10.21 25.66 -10.93
CA GLN A 264 10.54 26.00 -12.32
C GLN A 264 9.80 25.14 -13.36
N GLY A 265 8.95 24.19 -12.95
CA GLY A 265 8.25 23.25 -13.84
C GLY A 265 9.13 22.16 -14.46
N LYS A 266 10.46 22.35 -14.54
CA LYS A 266 11.44 21.45 -15.17
C LYS A 266 11.36 19.98 -14.68
N HIS A 267 10.84 19.68 -13.50
CA HIS A 267 10.76 18.32 -12.94
C HIS A 267 10.05 17.21 -13.76
N LEU A 268 9.09 17.51 -14.65
CA LEU A 268 8.15 16.49 -15.18
C LEU A 268 8.74 15.49 -16.19
N ASN A 269 9.72 15.90 -16.99
CA ASN A 269 10.36 15.06 -18.01
C ASN A 269 11.85 15.37 -18.03
N LEU A 270 12.55 15.05 -16.94
CA LEU A 270 14.00 15.20 -16.79
C LEU A 270 14.72 14.64 -18.02
N GLY A 271 15.57 15.42 -18.68
CA GLY A 271 16.35 14.94 -19.82
C GLY A 271 17.42 13.92 -19.41
N PHE A 272 17.87 13.12 -20.38
CA PHE A 272 19.10 12.35 -20.17
C PHE A 272 20.34 13.26 -20.29
N PRO A 273 21.41 12.97 -19.53
CA PRO A 273 22.63 13.76 -19.56
C PRO A 273 23.54 13.45 -20.75
N ILE A 274 24.43 14.39 -21.03
CA ILE A 274 25.36 14.41 -22.15
C ILE A 274 26.71 14.87 -21.61
N ALA A 275 27.75 14.08 -21.81
CA ALA A 275 29.12 14.50 -21.57
C ALA A 275 29.78 14.87 -22.90
N GLU A 276 30.11 16.14 -23.05
CA GLU A 276 30.95 16.68 -24.11
C GLU A 276 32.41 16.64 -23.63
N VAL A 277 33.14 15.59 -24.00
CA VAL A 277 34.53 15.36 -23.54
C VAL A 277 35.52 15.84 -24.60
N ASN A 278 36.36 16.82 -24.27
CA ASN A 278 37.35 17.36 -25.20
C ASN A 278 38.61 16.48 -25.31
N SER A 279 39.46 16.76 -26.30
CA SER A 279 40.67 15.99 -26.60
C SER A 279 41.76 16.03 -25.52
N ALA A 280 41.56 16.79 -24.42
CA ALA A 280 42.40 16.86 -23.24
C ALA A 280 41.70 16.31 -21.98
N GLY A 281 40.54 15.65 -22.13
CA GLY A 281 39.76 15.06 -21.04
C GLY A 281 38.82 16.02 -20.31
N GLU A 282 38.84 17.32 -20.57
CA GLU A 282 37.93 18.26 -19.90
C GLU A 282 36.48 18.04 -20.37
N VAL A 283 35.54 18.07 -19.43
CA VAL A 283 34.15 17.64 -19.66
C VAL A 283 33.21 18.83 -19.57
N THR A 284 32.28 18.96 -20.50
CA THR A 284 31.09 19.80 -20.30
C THR A 284 29.87 18.90 -20.17
N ILE A 285 29.20 18.94 -19.02
CA ILE A 285 27.92 18.28 -18.84
C ILE A 285 26.82 19.21 -19.35
N VAL A 286 26.03 18.69 -20.28
CA VAL A 286 24.80 19.32 -20.81
C VAL A 286 23.68 18.28 -20.80
N LYS A 287 22.45 18.64 -21.20
CA LYS A 287 21.28 17.72 -21.17
C LYS A 287 20.53 17.67 -22.50
N GLU A 288 19.76 16.60 -22.69
CA GLU A 288 18.91 16.38 -23.86
C GLU A 288 18.06 17.62 -24.25
N LYS A 289 18.18 18.07 -25.50
CA LYS A 289 17.48 19.25 -26.03
C LYS A 289 15.96 19.09 -25.90
N ASN A 290 15.24 20.16 -25.56
CA ASN A 290 13.77 20.21 -25.41
C ASN A 290 13.18 19.33 -24.27
N THR A 291 13.97 19.04 -23.24
CA THR A 291 13.54 18.30 -22.04
C THR A 291 13.43 19.17 -20.79
N GLY A 292 12.82 18.64 -19.75
CA GLY A 292 12.94 19.14 -18.38
C GLY A 292 14.26 18.72 -17.72
N GLY A 293 14.32 18.74 -16.40
CA GLY A 293 15.57 18.65 -15.65
C GLY A 293 16.38 19.95 -15.73
N LEU A 294 17.36 20.12 -14.85
CA LEU A 294 18.33 21.22 -14.87
C LEU A 294 19.74 20.68 -14.69
N VAL A 295 20.75 21.32 -15.27
CA VAL A 295 22.16 21.00 -15.04
C VAL A 295 22.86 22.21 -14.42
N SER A 296 23.13 22.12 -13.12
CA SER A 296 23.83 23.16 -12.35
C SER A 296 25.05 22.60 -11.64
N ILE A 297 25.92 23.48 -11.14
CA ILE A 297 27.01 23.11 -10.23
C ILE A 297 26.50 22.16 -9.13
N ASP A 298 25.33 22.41 -8.54
CA ASP A 298 24.78 21.60 -7.46
C ASP A 298 24.33 20.19 -7.93
N THR A 299 23.74 20.05 -9.13
CA THR A 299 23.34 18.72 -9.63
C THR A 299 24.56 17.92 -10.11
N VAL A 300 25.56 18.59 -10.68
CA VAL A 300 26.86 18.00 -11.03
C VAL A 300 27.62 17.57 -9.79
N ILE A 301 27.68 18.38 -8.73
CA ILE A 301 28.25 17.99 -7.44
C ILE A 301 27.44 16.84 -6.82
N SER A 302 26.11 16.89 -6.86
CA SER A 302 25.24 15.84 -6.30
C SER A 302 25.44 14.46 -6.96
N GLN A 303 25.87 14.42 -8.24
CA GLN A 303 26.29 13.18 -8.91
C GLN A 303 27.78 12.88 -8.67
N LEU A 304 28.65 13.89 -8.63
CA LEU A 304 30.09 13.70 -8.38
C LEU A 304 30.38 13.09 -7.00
N VAL A 305 29.58 13.42 -5.97
CA VAL A 305 29.73 12.85 -4.62
C VAL A 305 28.95 11.55 -4.40
N TYR A 306 28.22 11.08 -5.41
CA TYR A 306 27.60 9.75 -5.42
C TYR A 306 28.69 8.68 -5.63
N GLU A 307 28.62 7.56 -4.92
CA GLU A 307 29.48 6.35 -5.03
C GLU A 307 31.03 6.49 -5.01
N ILE A 308 31.60 7.70 -4.93
CA ILE A 308 33.05 7.91 -4.78
C ILE A 308 33.54 7.52 -3.38
N SER A 309 34.63 6.76 -3.32
CA SER A 309 35.22 6.26 -2.05
C SER A 309 36.35 7.13 -1.48
N GLY A 310 36.70 8.24 -2.13
CA GLY A 310 37.78 9.13 -1.70
C GLY A 310 38.30 10.05 -2.81
N PRO A 311 39.37 10.83 -2.56
CA PRO A 311 39.92 11.81 -3.51
C PRO A 311 40.68 11.19 -4.69
N LEU A 312 40.95 9.88 -4.66
CA LEU A 312 41.45 9.10 -5.78
C LEU A 312 40.35 8.13 -6.20
N TYR A 313 39.79 8.34 -7.39
CA TYR A 313 38.73 7.51 -7.95
C TYR A 313 39.34 6.47 -8.89
N TYR A 314 39.35 5.22 -8.42
CA TYR A 314 39.98 4.09 -9.10
C TYR A 314 39.03 3.47 -10.13
N ASN A 315 39.50 3.36 -11.38
CA ASN A 315 38.85 2.62 -12.45
C ASN A 315 39.84 1.57 -13.04
N SER A 316 39.30 0.60 -13.77
CA SER A 316 40.05 -0.46 -14.44
C SER A 316 41.04 0.05 -15.51
N ASP A 317 40.80 1.22 -16.13
CA ASP A 317 41.68 1.81 -17.15
C ASP A 317 42.53 2.99 -16.66
N VAL A 318 42.18 3.63 -15.53
CA VAL A 318 42.83 4.85 -15.02
C VAL A 318 42.48 5.13 -13.56
N VAL A 319 43.26 5.95 -12.86
CA VAL A 319 42.86 6.58 -11.59
C VAL A 319 42.71 8.08 -11.76
N ALA A 320 41.52 8.62 -11.48
CA ALA A 320 41.25 10.06 -11.49
C ALA A 320 41.47 10.71 -10.12
N HIS A 321 42.13 11.87 -10.13
CA HIS A 321 42.43 12.67 -8.94
C HIS A 321 41.37 13.77 -8.82
N LEU A 322 40.56 13.71 -7.76
CA LEU A 322 39.44 14.62 -7.52
C LEU A 322 39.83 15.88 -6.75
N SER A 323 40.98 15.89 -6.05
CA SER A 323 41.38 16.98 -5.13
C SER A 323 41.43 18.37 -5.77
N ASP A 324 41.77 18.46 -7.05
CA ASP A 324 41.90 19.72 -7.81
C ASP A 324 40.71 19.99 -8.75
N ILE A 325 39.65 19.19 -8.67
CA ILE A 325 38.50 19.27 -9.56
C ILE A 325 37.75 20.60 -9.41
N LYS A 326 37.41 21.21 -10.54
CA LYS A 326 36.75 22.52 -10.63
C LYS A 326 35.50 22.41 -11.48
N VAL A 327 34.36 22.58 -10.83
CA VAL A 327 33.02 22.58 -11.43
C VAL A 327 32.58 24.03 -11.60
N ALA A 328 32.32 24.46 -12.83
CA ALA A 328 31.97 25.84 -13.16
C ALA A 328 30.75 25.91 -14.08
N GLN A 329 29.75 26.72 -13.74
CA GLN A 329 28.63 27.00 -14.64
C GLN A 329 29.13 27.82 -15.84
N VAL A 330 28.90 27.33 -17.07
CA VAL A 330 29.32 28.01 -18.31
C VAL A 330 28.14 28.44 -19.19
N GLY A 331 26.94 27.91 -18.93
CA GLY A 331 25.69 28.32 -19.59
C GLY A 331 24.45 27.82 -18.81
N GLU A 332 23.24 28.17 -19.27
CA GLU A 332 22.02 27.55 -18.74
C GLU A 332 22.02 26.07 -19.09
N ASP A 333 21.87 25.20 -18.09
CA ASP A 333 21.93 23.74 -18.23
C ASP A 333 23.25 23.25 -18.89
N GLN A 334 24.35 23.99 -18.66
CA GLN A 334 25.72 23.66 -19.09
C GLN A 334 26.75 23.94 -17.99
N VAL A 335 27.49 22.91 -17.58
CA VAL A 335 28.51 22.97 -16.51
C VAL A 335 29.80 22.33 -17.01
N HIS A 336 30.90 23.05 -16.86
CA HIS A 336 32.23 22.61 -17.25
C HIS A 336 33.00 22.06 -16.04
N VAL A 337 33.71 20.96 -16.24
CA VAL A 337 34.45 20.21 -15.22
C VAL A 337 35.90 20.05 -15.69
N THR A 338 36.81 20.61 -14.89
CA THR A 338 38.25 20.72 -15.20
C THR A 338 39.09 20.36 -13.97
N GLY A 339 40.41 20.31 -14.12
CA GLY A 339 41.34 20.09 -13.00
C GLY A 339 41.47 18.63 -12.54
N VAL A 340 40.68 17.71 -13.11
CA VAL A 340 40.91 16.26 -13.00
C VAL A 340 42.29 15.93 -13.54
N LYS A 341 43.04 15.08 -12.83
CA LYS A 341 44.33 14.54 -13.28
C LYS A 341 44.36 13.02 -13.17
N GLY A 342 45.19 12.40 -14.01
CA GLY A 342 45.27 10.96 -14.15
C GLY A 342 46.58 10.39 -13.64
N SER A 343 46.49 9.20 -13.07
CA SER A 343 47.64 8.30 -12.89
C SER A 343 47.30 6.91 -13.46
N PRO A 344 48.31 6.05 -13.71
CA PRO A 344 48.08 4.70 -14.20
C PRO A 344 46.99 3.96 -13.43
N PRO A 345 46.19 3.10 -14.09
CA PRO A 345 45.24 2.24 -13.41
C PRO A 345 45.94 1.47 -12.29
N PRO A 346 45.21 1.09 -11.22
CA PRO A 346 45.76 0.12 -10.28
C PRO A 346 46.18 -1.13 -11.06
N PRO A 347 47.17 -1.86 -10.58
CA PRO A 347 47.46 -3.17 -11.11
C PRO A 347 46.36 -4.16 -10.65
N THR A 348 45.09 -3.78 -10.52
CA THR A 348 43.99 -4.66 -10.08
C THR A 348 42.71 -4.27 -10.79
N THR A 349 41.75 -5.19 -10.90
CA THR A 349 40.37 -4.80 -11.19
C THR A 349 39.43 -5.32 -10.13
N ARG A 350 38.28 -4.65 -9.98
CA ARG A 350 37.22 -4.99 -9.04
C ARG A 350 36.54 -6.28 -9.49
N VAL A 351 36.31 -7.23 -8.59
CA VAL A 351 35.53 -8.46 -8.83
C VAL A 351 34.38 -8.50 -7.85
N GLY A 352 33.17 -8.62 -8.36
CA GLY A 352 31.98 -8.88 -7.58
C GLY A 352 31.71 -10.38 -7.53
N VAL A 353 31.85 -10.96 -6.35
CA VAL A 353 31.69 -12.40 -6.09
C VAL A 353 30.40 -12.62 -5.30
N THR A 354 29.52 -13.49 -5.78
CA THR A 354 28.23 -13.78 -5.13
C THR A 354 28.31 -15.07 -4.32
N ALA A 355 27.73 -15.10 -3.12
CA ALA A 355 27.59 -16.30 -2.30
C ALA A 355 26.24 -16.34 -1.54
N HIS A 356 25.93 -17.50 -0.98
CA HIS A 356 24.83 -17.64 -0.02
C HIS A 356 25.13 -16.85 1.27
N GLY A 357 24.14 -16.25 1.94
CA GLY A 357 24.38 -15.03 2.75
C GLY A 357 24.28 -15.11 4.28
N GLY A 358 23.69 -16.15 4.87
CA GLY A 358 23.65 -16.29 6.34
C GLY A 358 22.27 -15.98 6.93
N TYR A 359 22.19 -15.45 8.16
CA TYR A 359 21.00 -15.31 9.03
C TYR A 359 20.95 -13.99 9.87
N GLN A 360 19.77 -13.45 10.27
CA GLN A 360 19.56 -12.15 10.98
C GLN A 360 18.92 -12.18 12.41
N ALA A 361 19.17 -11.17 13.26
CA ALA A 361 18.69 -10.99 14.67
C ALA A 361 18.79 -9.53 15.23
N GLU A 362 18.13 -9.17 16.36
CA GLU A 362 17.98 -7.76 16.85
C GLU A 362 18.02 -7.55 18.40
N PHE A 363 18.38 -6.34 18.89
CA PHE A 363 18.54 -5.92 20.31
C PHE A 363 18.14 -4.42 20.55
N HIS A 364 17.87 -3.98 21.80
CA HIS A 364 17.39 -2.61 22.14
C HIS A 364 17.95 -1.96 23.44
N PHE A 365 18.15 -0.63 23.42
CA PHE A 365 18.61 0.24 24.52
C PHE A 365 17.70 1.45 24.80
N TYR A 366 17.79 2.02 26.00
CA TYR A 366 16.98 3.18 26.43
C TYR A 366 17.83 4.35 26.95
N LEU A 367 17.59 5.56 26.43
CA LEU A 367 18.45 6.75 26.62
C LEU A 367 17.65 7.97 27.11
N ALA A 368 18.28 8.88 27.89
CA ALA A 368 17.63 10.10 28.36
C ALA A 368 18.56 11.32 28.58
N GLY A 369 17.98 12.53 28.58
CA GLY A 369 18.65 13.80 28.86
C GLY A 369 18.80 14.71 27.64
N LEU A 370 19.80 15.60 27.67
CA LEU A 370 20.21 16.39 26.50
C LEU A 370 20.98 15.49 25.49
N ASP A 371 21.22 16.01 24.28
CA ASP A 371 22.26 15.52 23.35
C ASP A 371 22.14 14.00 23.04
N ILE A 372 20.94 13.58 22.61
CA ILE A 372 20.51 12.17 22.51
C ILE A 372 21.09 11.50 21.27
N GLU A 373 21.09 12.21 20.16
CA GLU A 373 21.60 11.78 18.87
C GLU A 373 23.11 11.46 18.98
N GLU A 374 23.87 12.32 19.66
CA GLU A 374 25.28 12.12 19.98
C GLU A 374 25.51 10.96 20.96
N LYS A 375 24.61 10.79 21.94
CA LYS A 375 24.62 9.62 22.86
C LYS A 375 24.37 8.31 22.12
N CYS A 376 23.46 8.29 21.15
CA CYS A 376 23.22 7.12 20.30
C CYS A 376 24.47 6.75 19.49
N GLN A 377 25.13 7.74 18.89
CA GLN A 377 26.36 7.52 18.12
C GLN A 377 27.47 6.90 18.99
N TRP A 378 27.69 7.42 20.20
CA TRP A 378 28.63 6.83 21.17
C TRP A 378 28.25 5.37 21.52
N MET A 379 26.96 5.09 21.78
CA MET A 379 26.50 3.72 22.05
C MET A 379 26.80 2.77 20.90
N GLU A 380 26.58 3.20 19.66
CA GLU A 380 26.94 2.44 18.45
C GLU A 380 28.44 2.18 18.37
N GLU A 381 29.28 3.20 18.51
CA GLU A 381 30.75 3.09 18.45
C GLU A 381 31.29 2.06 19.46
N GLN A 382 30.72 2.02 20.67
CA GLN A 382 31.13 1.06 21.70
C GLN A 382 30.52 -0.33 21.54
N ALA A 383 29.26 -0.45 21.12
CA ALA A 383 28.66 -1.73 20.78
C ALA A 383 29.41 -2.40 19.63
N ARG A 384 29.87 -1.59 18.67
CA ARG A 384 30.83 -2.03 17.65
C ARG A 384 32.15 -2.48 18.32
N HIS A 385 32.75 -1.68 19.18
CA HIS A 385 34.00 -2.06 19.83
C HIS A 385 33.94 -3.36 20.67
N SER A 386 32.87 -3.61 21.42
CA SER A 386 32.81 -4.69 22.42
C SER A 386 32.28 -6.03 21.92
N ILE A 387 31.59 -6.07 20.76
CA ILE A 387 31.47 -7.31 19.99
C ILE A 387 32.86 -7.75 19.48
N GLY A 388 33.77 -6.78 19.33
CA GLY A 388 35.12 -7.00 18.85
C GLY A 388 35.14 -7.16 17.35
N ASP A 389 36.11 -6.51 16.70
CA ASP A 389 36.18 -6.45 15.24
C ASP A 389 36.12 -7.84 14.59
N GLU A 390 36.66 -8.89 15.23
CA GLU A 390 36.63 -10.26 14.68
C GLU A 390 35.26 -10.92 14.68
N ILE A 391 34.39 -10.64 15.65
CA ILE A 391 33.03 -11.19 15.66
C ILE A 391 32.10 -10.29 14.84
N ILE A 392 32.35 -8.97 14.79
CA ILE A 392 31.71 -8.07 13.81
C ILE A 392 32.06 -8.45 12.38
N LYS A 393 33.29 -8.84 12.09
CA LYS A 393 33.67 -9.30 10.75
C LYS A 393 32.91 -10.54 10.30
N LYS A 394 32.35 -11.32 11.23
CA LYS A 394 31.44 -12.44 10.98
C LYS A 394 29.97 -11.99 10.91
N PHE A 395 29.62 -10.88 11.57
CA PHE A 395 28.37 -10.15 11.33
C PHE A 395 28.43 -9.37 10.00
N SER A 396 28.01 -10.03 8.92
CA SER A 396 27.92 -9.49 7.57
C SER A 396 26.93 -8.32 7.42
N LEU A 397 26.06 -8.09 8.42
CA LEU A 397 25.47 -6.76 8.68
C LEU A 397 25.46 -6.48 10.18
N LEU A 398 25.67 -5.22 10.57
CA LEU A 398 25.41 -4.69 11.91
C LEU A 398 25.03 -3.20 11.82
N GLU A 399 23.76 -2.87 12.07
CA GLU A 399 23.22 -1.48 12.06
C GLU A 399 22.64 -1.07 13.41
N PHE A 400 22.50 0.25 13.59
CA PHE A 400 21.99 0.92 14.79
C PHE A 400 20.97 1.99 14.38
N GLN A 401 19.87 2.16 15.14
CA GLN A 401 18.70 2.93 14.70
C GLN A 401 17.99 3.61 15.89
N LEU A 402 17.82 4.94 15.86
CA LEU A 402 17.13 5.73 16.91
C LEU A 402 15.64 5.90 16.62
N HIS A 403 14.81 5.75 17.66
CA HIS A 403 13.35 5.89 17.62
C HIS A 403 12.85 6.79 18.77
N GLY A 404 12.54 8.05 18.45
CA GLY A 404 12.00 9.05 19.39
C GLY A 404 12.99 10.16 19.75
N THR A 405 12.56 11.12 20.59
CA THR A 405 13.33 12.31 21.01
C THR A 405 13.09 12.62 22.50
N SER A 406 14.14 12.97 23.26
CA SER A 406 14.01 13.31 24.69
C SER A 406 13.50 14.73 24.92
N VAL A 407 12.73 14.95 25.98
CA VAL A 407 12.12 16.26 26.30
C VAL A 407 12.92 16.97 27.39
N VAL A 408 13.47 18.15 27.07
CA VAL A 408 14.17 19.02 28.02
C VAL A 408 13.24 19.42 29.17
N ASN A 409 13.76 19.43 30.40
CA ASN A 409 13.01 19.73 31.63
C ASN A 409 11.78 18.82 31.89
N ALA A 410 11.80 17.56 31.43
CA ALA A 410 10.72 16.61 31.66
C ALA A 410 10.31 16.50 33.15
N PRO A 411 9.00 16.30 33.45
CA PRO A 411 8.49 16.22 34.82
C PRO A 411 8.76 14.88 35.52
N SER A 412 9.19 13.86 34.76
CA SER A 412 9.68 12.57 35.26
C SER A 412 10.73 12.01 34.29
N LEU A 413 11.56 11.09 34.77
CA LEU A 413 12.59 10.43 33.95
C LEU A 413 12.00 9.62 32.78
N GLU A 414 10.85 8.98 32.97
CA GLU A 414 10.21 8.13 31.95
C GLU A 414 9.82 8.92 30.68
N ILE A 415 9.35 10.16 30.83
CA ILE A 415 8.97 11.04 29.71
C ILE A 415 10.22 11.57 28.95
N ALA A 416 11.40 11.51 29.57
CA ALA A 416 12.67 11.84 28.93
C ALA A 416 13.31 10.66 28.19
N THR A 417 12.69 9.48 28.13
CA THR A 417 13.34 8.24 27.65
C THR A 417 12.99 7.90 26.19
N VAL A 418 13.99 7.54 25.38
CA VAL A 418 13.87 7.11 23.96
C VAL A 418 14.37 5.68 23.75
N ASP A 419 14.10 5.09 22.57
CA ASP A 419 14.53 3.73 22.18
C ASP A 419 15.63 3.75 21.10
N PHE A 420 16.64 2.90 21.24
CA PHE A 420 17.76 2.74 20.33
C PHE A 420 17.98 1.26 19.99
N ARG A 421 17.65 0.88 18.75
CA ARG A 421 17.61 -0.49 18.23
C ARG A 421 18.90 -0.86 17.52
N ILE A 422 19.27 -2.14 17.56
CA ILE A 422 20.48 -2.71 16.95
C ILE A 422 20.10 -3.98 16.21
N ILE A 423 20.53 -4.15 14.96
CA ILE A 423 20.25 -5.34 14.13
C ILE A 423 21.56 -5.92 13.59
N ALA A 424 21.72 -7.24 13.65
CA ALA A 424 22.87 -7.95 13.09
C ALA A 424 22.47 -9.12 12.19
N GLN A 425 23.37 -9.51 11.29
CA GLN A 425 23.24 -10.65 10.39
C GLN A 425 24.59 -11.33 10.20
N THR A 426 24.66 -12.67 10.10
CA THR A 426 25.92 -13.46 10.06
C THR A 426 25.77 -14.79 9.34
N LYS A 427 26.88 -15.34 8.84
CA LYS A 427 27.05 -16.74 8.40
C LYS A 427 26.50 -17.75 9.39
N ASP A 428 26.85 -17.56 10.66
CA ASP A 428 26.84 -18.58 11.70
C ASP A 428 25.67 -18.35 12.68
N PRO A 429 24.67 -19.24 12.72
CA PRO A 429 23.52 -19.07 13.61
C PRO A 429 23.90 -19.16 15.10
N GLU A 430 25.05 -19.76 15.46
CA GLU A 430 25.51 -19.83 16.85
C GLU A 430 26.05 -18.48 17.36
N LEU A 431 26.58 -17.60 16.49
CA LEU A 431 26.95 -16.24 16.88
C LEU A 431 25.74 -15.37 17.24
N LEU A 432 24.54 -15.79 16.83
CA LEU A 432 23.25 -15.21 17.24
C LEU A 432 22.58 -16.01 18.37
N ASN A 433 23.20 -17.08 18.89
CA ASN A 433 22.65 -17.83 20.01
C ASN A 433 22.90 -17.07 21.34
N PRO A 434 21.86 -16.61 22.05
CA PRO A 434 22.01 -15.78 23.25
C PRO A 434 22.60 -16.53 24.46
N ASN A 435 22.93 -17.82 24.32
CA ASN A 435 23.57 -18.63 25.36
C ASN A 435 25.10 -18.67 25.25
N ILE A 436 25.70 -18.11 24.19
CA ILE A 436 27.17 -18.10 23.99
C ILE A 436 27.77 -16.82 24.60
N PRO A 437 28.87 -16.91 25.39
CA PRO A 437 29.50 -15.76 26.05
C PRO A 437 29.92 -14.63 25.10
N ASP A 438 30.40 -14.97 23.90
CA ASP A 438 30.90 -14.02 22.91
C ASP A 438 29.89 -13.79 21.75
N GLY A 439 28.62 -14.14 21.95
CA GLY A 439 27.55 -13.96 20.96
C GLY A 439 26.99 -12.53 20.91
N PHE A 440 26.34 -12.18 19.80
CA PHE A 440 25.74 -10.85 19.51
C PHE A 440 24.99 -10.24 20.72
N SER A 441 24.03 -11.01 21.25
CA SER A 441 23.18 -10.59 22.37
C SER A 441 23.94 -10.39 23.68
N ARG A 442 25.15 -10.93 23.82
CA ARG A 442 25.94 -10.88 25.04
C ARG A 442 26.98 -9.78 25.00
N CYS A 443 27.73 -9.65 23.92
CA CYS A 443 28.71 -8.57 23.77
C CYS A 443 28.05 -7.18 23.79
N ILE A 444 26.89 -7.01 23.14
CA ILE A 444 26.11 -5.77 23.23
C ILE A 444 25.72 -5.48 24.69
N MET A 445 25.30 -6.50 25.44
CA MET A 445 24.89 -6.35 26.84
C MET A 445 26.02 -5.85 27.76
N GLU A 446 27.28 -6.10 27.41
CA GLU A 446 28.45 -5.71 28.21
C GLU A 446 28.91 -4.27 27.96
N THR A 447 28.43 -3.63 26.88
CA THR A 447 28.72 -2.22 26.54
C THR A 447 28.00 -1.22 27.44
N VAL A 448 26.89 -1.65 28.05
CA VAL A 448 25.99 -0.85 28.88
C VAL A 448 26.70 -0.12 30.02
N LEU A 449 27.82 -0.64 30.52
CA LEU A 449 28.60 -0.04 31.62
C LEU A 449 29.71 0.92 31.15
N GLN A 450 29.97 1.00 29.84
CA GLN A 450 31.09 1.75 29.25
C GLN A 450 30.63 3.01 28.49
N SER A 451 29.34 3.04 28.12
CA SER A 451 28.73 3.98 27.17
C SER A 451 28.51 5.39 27.72
N CYS A 452 27.97 6.25 26.85
CA CYS A 452 27.61 7.64 27.12
C CYS A 452 26.77 7.81 28.41
N PRO A 453 26.74 9.02 29.02
CA PRO A 453 25.95 9.23 30.22
C PRO A 453 24.45 9.15 29.89
N GLY A 454 23.68 8.45 30.74
CA GLY A 454 22.23 8.29 30.57
C GLY A 454 21.76 7.06 29.78
N VAL A 455 22.37 5.88 30.03
CA VAL A 455 22.06 4.60 29.36
C VAL A 455 21.43 3.56 30.31
N SER A 456 20.28 3.01 29.91
CA SER A 456 19.70 1.75 30.43
C SER A 456 19.37 0.78 29.27
N ARG A 457 18.88 -0.44 29.56
CA ARG A 457 18.60 -1.46 28.51
C ARG A 457 17.25 -2.17 28.64
N SER A 458 16.76 -2.71 27.52
CA SER A 458 15.57 -3.57 27.50
C SER A 458 15.81 -4.93 28.17
N ASN A 459 14.73 -5.59 28.57
CA ASN A 459 14.72 -6.85 29.34
C ASN A 459 14.04 -8.05 28.62
N ASP A 460 13.40 -7.83 27.47
CA ASP A 460 12.95 -8.93 26.59
C ASP A 460 13.95 -9.09 25.43
N LEU A 461 14.50 -10.29 25.29
CA LEU A 461 15.62 -10.57 24.39
C LEU A 461 15.24 -11.51 23.24
N ARG A 462 13.96 -11.86 23.08
CA ARG A 462 13.52 -12.92 22.15
C ARG A 462 13.67 -12.59 20.65
N GLN A 463 14.00 -11.34 20.30
CA GLN A 463 14.26 -10.92 18.92
C GLN A 463 15.72 -11.18 18.46
N THR A 464 16.59 -11.66 19.34
CA THR A 464 18.01 -11.91 19.04
C THR A 464 18.27 -13.22 18.26
N SER A 465 17.32 -13.78 17.48
CA SER A 465 17.40 -15.15 16.94
C SER A 465 17.33 -15.26 15.39
N PRO A 466 18.08 -16.19 14.75
CA PRO A 466 18.46 -16.21 13.31
C PRO A 466 17.37 -16.48 12.23
N LYS A 467 17.50 -15.85 11.04
CA LYS A 467 16.68 -16.05 9.80
C LYS A 467 17.40 -15.67 8.47
N SER A 468 17.26 -16.44 7.37
CA SER A 468 18.22 -16.43 6.23
C SER A 468 18.21 -15.29 5.16
N TYR A 469 19.36 -15.04 4.49
CA TYR A 469 19.58 -14.10 3.36
C TYR A 469 20.77 -14.45 2.39
N PHE A 470 21.14 -13.57 1.43
CA PHE A 470 22.17 -13.72 0.36
C PHE A 470 23.19 -12.55 0.35
N GLU A 471 24.41 -12.75 -0.17
CA GLU A 471 25.54 -11.80 -0.04
C GLU A 471 26.38 -11.58 -1.32
N TYR A 472 27.04 -10.43 -1.39
CA TYR A 472 27.92 -10.00 -2.48
C TYR A 472 29.25 -9.42 -1.94
N TRP A 473 30.37 -10.01 -2.35
CA TRP A 473 31.72 -9.66 -1.91
C TRP A 473 32.48 -8.97 -3.03
N VAL A 474 32.81 -7.71 -2.80
CA VAL A 474 33.55 -6.88 -3.73
C VAL A 474 35.03 -6.97 -3.37
N THR A 475 35.86 -7.50 -4.26
CA THR A 475 37.27 -7.84 -3.99
C THR A 475 38.20 -7.44 -5.13
N LEU A 476 39.47 -7.17 -4.83
CA LEU A 476 40.53 -7.04 -5.83
C LEU A 476 41.12 -8.40 -6.14
N ILE A 477 40.95 -8.85 -7.37
CA ILE A 477 41.87 -9.81 -7.97
C ILE A 477 43.20 -9.09 -8.26
N PRO A 478 44.36 -9.73 -8.00
CA PRO A 478 45.58 -9.38 -8.72
C PRO A 478 45.30 -9.46 -10.24
N GLN A 479 45.37 -8.34 -10.96
CA GLN A 479 45.02 -8.31 -12.38
C GLN A 479 45.92 -9.25 -13.24
N ASP A 480 47.04 -9.81 -12.72
CA ASP A 480 47.88 -10.84 -13.38
C ASP A 480 47.22 -12.22 -13.41
N VAL A 481 46.16 -12.39 -12.61
CA VAL A 481 45.27 -13.53 -12.64
C VAL A 481 43.91 -13.24 -13.32
N CYS A 482 43.79 -12.11 -14.02
CA CYS A 482 42.60 -11.72 -14.79
C CYS A 482 42.81 -11.87 -16.31
N LYS A 483 41.96 -12.66 -16.97
CA LYS A 483 41.96 -12.88 -18.44
C LYS A 483 40.87 -12.02 -19.11
N HIS A 484 41.28 -11.02 -19.88
CA HIS A 484 40.47 -9.87 -20.32
C HIS A 484 40.33 -9.82 -21.87
N ARG A 485 39.25 -10.33 -22.45
CA ARG A 485 39.18 -10.75 -23.88
C ARG A 485 38.08 -10.02 -24.69
N VAL A 486 38.24 -9.90 -26.03
CA VAL A 486 37.33 -9.10 -26.89
C VAL A 486 36.90 -9.88 -28.15
N HIS A 487 35.59 -10.09 -28.33
CA HIS A 487 35.02 -10.92 -29.39
C HIS A 487 34.18 -10.13 -30.41
N CYS A 488 34.65 -9.99 -31.64
CA CYS A 488 33.88 -9.42 -32.75
C CYS A 488 32.98 -10.51 -33.40
N LEU A 489 31.65 -10.32 -33.48
CA LEU A 489 30.74 -11.27 -34.15
C LEU A 489 30.63 -11.05 -35.67
N PHE A 490 31.66 -10.45 -36.25
CA PHE A 490 31.88 -10.12 -37.65
C PHE A 490 33.37 -10.41 -37.96
N ASP A 491 33.74 -10.51 -39.23
CA ASP A 491 35.13 -10.69 -39.68
C ASP A 491 35.95 -11.81 -38.97
N ALA A 492 35.24 -12.81 -38.41
CA ALA A 492 35.72 -14.10 -37.87
C ALA A 492 36.27 -14.29 -36.39
N ASN A 493 36.22 -13.34 -35.42
CA ASN A 493 36.23 -13.46 -33.87
C ASN A 493 37.63 -13.56 -32.96
N GLN A 494 37.93 -12.92 -31.69
CA GLN A 494 39.32 -12.58 -30.88
C GLN A 494 39.59 -12.48 -29.21
N ILE A 495 40.76 -11.99 -28.51
CA ILE A 495 41.33 -12.15 -27.00
C ILE A 495 42.47 -11.16 -26.19
N ILE A 496 42.69 -10.98 -24.77
CA ILE A 496 43.80 -10.23 -23.83
C ILE A 496 44.02 -10.42 -22.14
N ASP A 497 44.91 -9.73 -21.22
CA ASP A 497 45.33 -9.91 -19.64
C ASP A 497 46.15 -8.77 -18.63
N MET A 498 46.48 -8.74 -17.20
CA MET A 498 47.42 -7.74 -16.25
C MET A 498 48.17 -7.79 -14.67
N GLY A 499 47.95 -7.13 -13.37
CA GLY A 499 48.79 -6.95 -11.93
C GLY A 499 48.44 -7.11 -10.22
N SER A 500 48.74 -6.33 -9.00
CA SER A 500 48.31 -6.45 -7.40
C SER A 500 48.48 -5.38 -6.02
N PRO A 501 47.83 -5.37 -4.69
CA PRO A 501 47.81 -4.38 -3.36
C PRO A 501 47.42 -4.67 -1.70
N LYS A 502 47.39 -3.79 -0.50
CA LYS A 502 46.79 -3.90 1.07
C LYS A 502 47.04 -2.95 2.51
N ILE A 503 46.21 -2.84 3.72
CA ILE A 503 46.35 -2.64 5.38
C ILE A 503 46.00 -1.39 6.55
N THR A 504 45.57 -1.51 7.95
CA THR A 504 45.24 -0.44 9.20
C THR A 504 44.98 -0.70 10.88
N LYS A 505 44.92 0.24 12.03
CA LYS A 505 44.45 0.14 13.63
C LYS A 505 44.35 1.39 14.83
N THR A 506 43.98 1.31 16.25
CA THR A 506 43.57 2.38 17.44
C THR A 506 43.73 2.26 19.15
N TYR A 507 43.28 3.16 20.21
CA TYR A 507 43.48 3.23 21.85
C TYR A 507 42.62 4.15 23.04
N PRO A 508 42.80 4.24 24.50
CA PRO A 508 41.87 4.71 25.77
C PRO A 508 42.12 5.80 27.07
N THR A 509 41.61 5.72 28.44
CA THR A 509 41.18 6.73 29.66
C THR A 509 41.85 6.89 31.20
N GLN A 510 41.51 7.42 32.51
CA GLN A 510 40.42 7.86 33.63
C GLN A 510 40.84 8.71 35.06
N GLN A 511 40.01 9.11 36.17
CA GLN A 511 40.25 10.01 37.51
C GLN A 511 39.49 9.87 39.02
N LEU A 512 39.53 10.82 40.10
CA LEU A 512 39.35 10.74 41.71
C LEU A 512 38.34 11.61 42.75
N SER A 513 38.67 12.26 44.00
CA SER A 513 37.77 12.70 45.27
C SER A 513 38.16 13.78 46.49
N TYR A 514 37.26 14.51 47.35
CA TYR A 514 37.42 15.33 48.74
C TYR A 514 36.26 16.19 49.61
N GLU A 515 35.98 17.59 49.77
CA GLU A 515 34.71 18.35 50.42
C GLU A 515 34.55 19.99 50.55
N THR A 516 33.37 20.71 50.80
CA THR A 516 33.19 22.27 50.94
C THR A 516 33.10 22.93 52.32
N GLN A 517 33.98 23.92 52.51
CA GLN A 517 34.23 24.60 53.79
C GLN A 517 34.17 26.14 53.73
N ASN A 518 34.19 26.75 52.54
CA ASN A 518 34.26 28.22 52.36
C ASN A 518 33.34 28.71 51.22
N PRO A 519 32.00 28.78 51.39
CA PRO A 519 31.06 29.16 50.32
C PRO A 519 31.09 30.67 49.98
N VAL A 520 30.61 31.02 48.79
CA VAL A 520 30.57 32.40 48.23
C VAL A 520 29.11 32.80 47.94
N PRO A 521 28.65 34.04 48.27
CA PRO A 521 27.27 34.47 48.01
C PRO A 521 26.90 34.46 46.52
N LEU A 522 25.75 33.87 46.19
CA LEU A 522 25.36 33.58 44.80
C LEU A 522 24.99 34.83 44.00
N GLU A 523 24.49 35.87 44.68
CA GLU A 523 24.13 37.17 44.09
C GLU A 523 25.36 37.93 43.60
N SER A 524 26.53 37.69 44.20
CA SER A 524 27.80 38.32 43.81
C SER A 524 28.27 37.91 42.41
N PHE A 525 27.68 36.85 41.84
CA PHE A 525 28.02 36.41 40.49
C PHE A 525 27.32 37.21 39.38
N GLY A 526 26.34 38.06 39.71
CA GLY A 526 25.66 38.96 38.76
C GLY A 526 24.31 38.44 38.28
N GLU A 527 23.74 39.09 37.27
CA GLU A 527 22.40 38.78 36.75
C GLU A 527 22.30 37.33 36.25
N THR A 528 21.20 36.64 36.60
CA THR A 528 20.92 35.26 36.22
C THR A 528 19.99 35.15 35.00
N THR A 529 19.91 33.95 34.42
CA THR A 529 18.87 33.56 33.47
C THR A 529 18.55 32.08 33.65
N LEU A 530 17.33 31.66 33.30
CA LEU A 530 16.89 30.28 33.45
C LEU A 530 17.40 29.44 32.26
N ALA A 531 18.21 28.42 32.53
CA ALA A 531 18.79 27.55 31.50
C ALA A 531 19.13 26.14 32.04
N PRO A 532 19.34 25.13 31.17
CA PRO A 532 19.77 23.79 31.61
C PRO A 532 21.09 23.84 32.38
N LEU A 533 21.12 23.24 33.57
CA LEU A 533 22.31 23.14 34.41
C LEU A 533 23.52 22.56 33.65
N GLY A 534 23.26 21.60 32.75
CA GLY A 534 24.24 20.91 31.92
C GLY A 534 25.06 21.80 30.98
N TYR A 535 24.59 23.02 30.67
CA TYR A 535 25.27 23.95 29.76
C TYR A 535 26.59 24.51 30.30
N ILE A 536 26.74 24.62 31.63
CA ILE A 536 27.99 25.10 32.27
C ILE A 536 28.50 24.16 33.37
N VAL A 537 27.77 23.10 33.70
CA VAL A 537 28.17 22.08 34.68
C VAL A 537 28.18 20.70 34.00
N LEU A 538 29.36 20.08 33.96
CA LEU A 538 29.49 18.67 33.58
C LEU A 538 29.14 17.77 34.75
N GLY A 539 28.80 16.51 34.48
CA GLY A 539 28.65 15.52 35.54
C GLY A 539 28.55 14.08 35.03
N ARG A 540 28.41 13.14 35.96
CA ARG A 540 28.20 11.71 35.72
C ARG A 540 27.47 11.06 36.90
N SER A 541 26.61 10.07 36.65
CA SER A 541 26.11 9.15 37.69
C SER A 541 26.32 7.67 37.36
N GLY A 542 26.03 6.80 38.34
CA GLY A 542 25.92 5.36 38.17
C GLY A 542 25.69 4.62 39.49
N ASP A 543 25.31 3.35 39.44
CA ASP A 543 25.00 2.57 40.63
C ASP A 543 26.20 2.34 41.56
N LYS A 544 25.87 2.02 42.81
CA LYS A 544 26.71 1.17 43.66
C LYS A 544 25.82 0.20 44.42
N ALA A 545 25.48 -0.91 43.76
CA ALA A 545 24.46 -1.87 44.20
C ALA A 545 23.05 -1.24 44.25
N ALA A 546 22.55 -0.87 45.43
CA ALA A 546 21.28 -0.13 45.56
C ALA A 546 21.49 1.39 45.57
N ASN A 547 22.70 1.87 45.86
CA ASN A 547 23.06 3.29 45.86
C ASN A 547 23.22 3.83 44.43
N CYS A 548 23.25 5.15 44.25
CA CYS A 548 23.63 5.84 43.02
C CYS A 548 24.64 6.95 43.37
N ASN A 549 25.84 6.96 42.79
CA ASN A 549 26.79 8.06 42.93
C ASN A 549 26.57 9.08 41.81
N ILE A 550 26.77 10.38 42.10
CA ILE A 550 26.62 11.46 41.13
C ILE A 550 27.68 12.56 41.36
N GLY A 551 28.53 12.86 40.38
CA GLY A 551 29.53 13.93 40.45
C GLY A 551 29.36 15.02 39.40
N PHE A 552 29.67 16.27 39.77
CA PHE A 552 29.48 17.49 38.97
C PHE A 552 30.73 18.40 39.01
N PHE A 553 31.07 19.07 37.91
CA PHE A 553 32.29 19.91 37.84
C PHE A 553 32.26 21.01 36.77
N THR A 554 33.22 21.94 36.85
CA THR A 554 33.26 23.21 36.09
C THR A 554 34.65 23.52 35.53
N ARG A 555 34.74 24.47 34.58
CA ARG A 555 35.98 24.77 33.85
C ARG A 555 36.93 25.69 34.62
N ARG A 556 36.40 26.61 35.41
CA ARG A 556 37.14 27.75 36.01
C ARG A 556 36.86 27.87 37.50
N ASP A 557 37.77 28.50 38.25
CA ASP A 557 37.64 28.64 39.70
C ASP A 557 36.43 29.50 40.10
N ASP A 558 36.08 30.52 39.30
CA ASP A 558 34.89 31.34 39.56
C ASP A 558 33.57 30.63 39.21
N GLU A 559 33.57 29.74 38.22
CA GLU A 559 32.47 28.81 37.94
C GLU A 559 32.36 27.73 39.04
N TYR A 560 33.48 27.31 39.62
CA TYR A 560 33.55 26.33 40.70
C TYR A 560 33.09 26.87 42.04
N ASP A 561 33.53 28.07 42.42
CA ASP A 561 33.10 28.76 43.64
C ASP A 561 31.59 29.02 43.64
N TRP A 562 31.00 29.29 42.47
CA TRP A 562 29.55 29.28 42.29
C TRP A 562 28.97 27.86 42.46
N LEU A 563 29.44 26.87 41.69
CA LEU A 563 28.91 25.50 41.71
C LEU A 563 28.89 24.89 43.11
N ARG A 564 30.00 25.00 43.86
CA ARG A 564 30.14 24.40 45.19
C ARG A 564 29.33 25.10 46.27
N SER A 565 29.00 26.37 46.06
CA SER A 565 28.10 27.14 46.92
C SER A 565 26.62 26.93 46.57
N PHE A 566 26.30 26.66 45.30
CA PHE A 566 24.95 26.41 44.80
C PHE A 566 24.49 24.95 45.03
N LEU A 567 25.33 23.98 44.69
CA LEU A 567 24.97 22.57 44.66
C LEU A 567 25.23 21.91 46.03
N THR A 568 24.24 22.09 46.90
CA THR A 568 24.15 21.48 48.23
C THR A 568 23.31 20.19 48.21
N VAL A 569 23.38 19.40 49.29
CA VAL A 569 22.57 18.18 49.45
C VAL A 569 21.06 18.46 49.38
N GLU A 570 20.57 19.59 49.90
CA GLU A 570 19.14 19.95 49.79
C GLU A 570 18.77 20.34 48.35
N LYS A 571 19.63 21.07 47.63
CA LYS A 571 19.37 21.44 46.23
C LYS A 571 19.29 20.22 45.32
N MET A 572 20.06 19.16 45.62
CA MET A 572 19.97 17.88 44.90
C MET A 572 18.59 17.22 45.04
N LYS A 573 17.97 17.26 46.23
CA LYS A 573 16.63 16.70 46.48
C LYS A 573 15.54 17.48 45.76
N GLU A 574 15.67 18.80 45.67
CA GLU A 574 14.76 19.67 44.94
C GLU A 574 14.72 19.31 43.45
N LEU A 575 15.90 19.15 42.82
CA LEU A 575 16.03 18.90 41.38
C LEU A 575 15.54 17.50 40.95
N LEU A 576 15.66 16.49 41.83
CA LEU A 576 15.07 15.15 41.63
C LEU A 576 13.53 15.18 41.68
N GLY A 577 12.94 16.10 42.45
CA GLY A 577 11.50 16.25 42.58
C GLY A 577 10.78 15.09 43.32
N PRO A 578 9.45 15.20 43.49
CA PRO A 578 8.68 14.31 44.37
C PRO A 578 8.48 12.88 43.83
N THR A 579 8.70 12.67 42.53
CA THR A 579 8.52 11.38 41.83
C THR A 579 9.75 10.47 41.92
N ASP A 580 10.94 11.08 42.02
CA ASP A 580 12.22 10.38 41.89
C ASP A 580 13.09 10.46 43.16
N TYR A 581 12.91 11.45 44.05
CA TYR A 581 13.63 11.48 45.33
C TYR A 581 13.14 10.41 46.33
N THR A 582 13.96 9.37 46.55
CA THR A 582 13.65 8.19 47.38
C THR A 582 13.73 8.39 48.91
N ARG A 583 13.94 9.62 49.40
CA ARG A 583 14.00 9.99 50.84
C ARG A 583 15.16 9.40 51.66
N ASN A 584 16.14 8.76 51.02
CA ASN A 584 17.32 8.19 51.67
C ASN A 584 18.47 9.21 51.84
N ALA A 585 19.54 8.79 52.52
CA ALA A 585 20.71 9.60 52.83
C ALA A 585 21.54 9.93 51.57
N ILE A 586 22.33 11.01 51.65
CA ILE A 586 23.22 11.48 50.58
C ILE A 586 24.54 11.94 51.21
N ASP A 587 25.66 11.29 50.85
CA ASP A 587 27.01 11.84 51.15
C ASP A 587 27.40 12.85 50.06
N ARG A 588 28.33 13.77 50.36
CA ARG A 588 28.90 14.75 49.41
C ARG A 588 30.42 14.88 49.64
N PHE A 589 31.20 15.09 48.57
CA PHE A 589 32.64 15.37 48.62
C PHE A 589 33.13 16.25 47.46
N GLU A 590 34.28 16.92 47.58
CA GLU A 590 34.83 17.88 46.59
C GLU A 590 36.28 17.67 46.21
N ILE A 591 36.64 17.99 44.96
CA ILE A 591 38.03 17.87 44.49
C ILE A 591 38.48 19.25 44.00
N PRO A 592 38.96 20.16 44.87
CA PRO A 592 39.09 21.57 44.49
C PRO A 592 40.04 21.82 43.33
N ASN A 593 41.18 21.13 43.29
CA ASN A 593 42.14 21.21 42.18
C ASN A 593 41.59 20.70 40.84
N LEU A 594 40.48 19.95 40.85
CA LEU A 594 39.76 19.48 39.67
C LEU A 594 38.37 20.14 39.53
N ARG A 595 38.02 21.10 40.41
CA ARG A 595 36.76 21.86 40.38
C ARG A 595 35.49 21.00 40.46
N VAL A 596 35.55 19.92 41.26
CA VAL A 596 34.48 18.90 41.37
C VAL A 596 33.71 19.00 42.69
N VAL A 597 32.41 18.72 42.61
CA VAL A 597 31.47 18.44 43.71
C VAL A 597 30.77 17.11 43.40
N HIS A 598 30.91 16.13 44.28
CA HIS A 598 30.46 14.76 44.14
C HIS A 598 29.47 14.38 45.24
N PHE A 599 28.60 13.42 44.97
CA PHE A 599 27.53 12.93 45.85
C PHE A 599 27.40 11.40 45.79
N LEU A 600 26.84 10.80 46.84
CA LEU A 600 26.43 9.40 46.88
C LEU A 600 25.02 9.28 47.46
N LEU A 601 24.01 9.09 46.61
CA LEU A 601 22.63 8.81 46.99
C LEU A 601 22.54 7.35 47.47
N HIS A 602 22.13 7.12 48.72
CA HIS A 602 21.99 5.76 49.24
C HIS A 602 20.64 5.13 48.87
N ASN A 603 20.61 3.83 48.55
CA ASN A 603 19.41 3.07 48.21
C ASN A 603 18.44 3.83 47.26
N HIS A 604 18.93 4.27 46.11
CA HIS A 604 18.13 4.96 45.08
C HIS A 604 17.41 3.95 44.15
N LEU A 605 18.00 2.79 43.91
CA LEU A 605 17.58 1.81 42.91
C LEU A 605 16.75 0.65 43.51
N ASP A 606 15.82 0.98 44.43
CA ASP A 606 15.11 0.02 45.29
C ASP A 606 16.07 -0.98 45.98
N ARG A 607 16.13 -2.23 45.50
CA ARG A 607 16.98 -3.32 46.01
C ARG A 607 18.07 -3.74 44.99
N GLY A 608 18.35 -2.85 44.03
CA GLY A 608 19.32 -3.04 42.96
C GLY A 608 18.71 -3.62 41.67
N TYR A 609 19.51 -3.52 40.60
CA TYR A 609 19.21 -3.84 39.19
C TYR A 609 18.06 -4.83 38.93
N ASN A 610 18.20 -6.10 39.34
CA ASN A 610 17.24 -7.19 39.04
C ASN A 610 15.87 -7.07 39.73
N ALA A 611 15.64 -6.06 40.57
CA ALA A 611 14.38 -5.85 41.30
C ALA A 611 13.75 -4.46 41.07
N CYS A 612 14.40 -3.58 40.30
CA CYS A 612 13.87 -2.25 40.00
C CYS A 612 12.72 -2.33 38.99
N GLY A 613 11.63 -1.61 39.25
CA GLY A 613 10.43 -1.57 38.39
C GLY A 613 10.34 -0.38 37.42
N LYS A 614 11.33 0.53 37.40
CA LYS A 614 11.43 1.66 36.47
C LYS A 614 12.25 1.29 35.23
N LEU A 615 12.19 2.11 34.17
CA LEU A 615 12.95 1.91 32.94
C LEU A 615 14.47 2.10 33.11
N ASP A 616 14.92 3.09 33.91
CA ASP A 616 16.30 3.06 34.41
C ASP A 616 16.40 2.18 35.65
N THR A 617 17.27 1.18 35.55
CA THR A 617 17.54 0.17 36.59
C THR A 617 18.96 0.29 37.15
N LEU A 618 19.75 1.29 36.69
CA LEU A 618 21.17 1.48 37.00
C LEU A 618 21.53 2.92 37.47
N GLY A 619 20.58 3.85 37.53
CA GLY A 619 20.81 5.22 38.02
C GLY A 619 21.78 6.05 37.17
N LYS A 620 21.93 5.68 35.90
CA LYS A 620 22.84 6.34 34.96
C LYS A 620 22.20 7.56 34.31
N ASN A 621 20.88 7.59 34.28
CA ASN A 621 20.11 8.66 33.67
C ASN A 621 19.89 9.82 34.65
N ASP A 622 20.05 9.59 35.96
CA ASP A 622 19.86 10.58 37.02
C ASP A 622 20.70 11.86 36.80
N CYS A 623 22.00 11.75 36.51
CA CYS A 623 22.83 12.94 36.30
C CYS A 623 22.39 13.75 35.08
N GLU A 624 22.07 13.08 33.97
CA GLU A 624 21.68 13.74 32.72
C GLU A 624 20.28 14.35 32.78
N TYR A 625 19.36 13.68 33.50
CA TYR A 625 18.05 14.21 33.85
C TYR A 625 18.17 15.47 34.70
N ILE A 626 19.08 15.51 35.68
CA ILE A 626 19.36 16.69 36.52
C ILE A 626 20.08 17.79 35.73
N ARG A 627 21.02 17.45 34.84
CA ARG A 627 21.67 18.41 33.91
C ARG A 627 20.67 18.99 32.90
N ALA A 628 19.61 18.27 32.54
CA ALA A 628 18.52 18.75 31.68
C ALA A 628 17.45 19.58 32.42
N LYS A 629 17.53 19.74 33.76
CA LYS A 629 16.63 20.64 34.51
C LYS A 629 17.02 22.10 34.31
N LEU A 630 16.00 22.95 34.19
CA LEU A 630 16.16 24.41 34.08
C LEU A 630 16.40 25.03 35.47
N VAL A 631 17.50 25.77 35.62
CA VAL A 631 17.89 26.46 36.86
C VAL A 631 18.41 27.87 36.55
N GLU A 632 18.47 28.73 37.57
CA GLU A 632 19.03 30.07 37.42
C GLU A 632 20.57 30.04 37.37
N ILE A 633 21.13 30.50 36.25
CA ILE A 633 22.56 30.50 35.96
C ILE A 633 23.01 31.95 35.72
N PRO A 634 24.09 32.44 36.37
CA PRO A 634 24.65 33.76 36.08
C PRO A 634 25.01 33.91 34.59
N LYS A 635 24.44 34.92 33.91
CA LYS A 635 24.59 35.13 32.46
C LYS A 635 26.05 35.14 32.02
N LYS A 636 26.93 35.78 32.81
CA LYS A 636 28.38 35.87 32.60
C LYS A 636 29.11 34.52 32.44
N PHE A 637 28.48 33.40 32.79
CA PHE A 637 29.02 32.05 32.56
C PHE A 637 28.51 31.42 31.26
N LEU A 638 27.27 31.70 30.85
CA LEU A 638 26.70 31.30 29.57
C LEU A 638 27.28 32.14 28.41
N ASP A 639 27.51 33.43 28.64
CA ASP A 639 28.13 34.37 27.69
C ASP A 639 29.58 33.96 27.31
N ARG A 640 30.23 33.12 28.13
CA ARG A 640 31.56 32.53 27.85
C ARG A 640 31.51 31.32 26.91
N GLY A 641 30.33 30.98 26.40
CA GLY A 641 30.06 29.74 25.69
C GLY A 641 29.66 28.60 26.62
N LYS A 642 28.61 27.88 26.22
CA LYS A 642 28.17 26.62 26.84
C LYS A 642 29.26 25.53 26.67
N PHE A 643 29.00 24.33 27.18
CA PHE A 643 29.81 23.15 26.86
C PHE A 643 29.59 22.63 25.44
N ASP A 644 28.36 22.69 24.91
CA ASP A 644 28.07 22.66 23.47
C ASP A 644 26.70 23.32 23.15
N SER A 645 26.22 23.19 21.91
CA SER A 645 25.14 23.91 21.21
C SER A 645 25.52 25.33 20.77
N THR A 646 26.15 25.42 19.59
CA THR A 646 26.22 26.65 18.79
C THR A 646 24.90 26.86 18.00
N ILE A 647 24.57 28.13 17.76
CA ILE A 647 23.36 28.63 17.07
C ILE A 647 22.06 28.57 17.91
N SER A 648 21.29 29.65 17.82
CA SER A 648 20.13 30.01 18.65
C SER A 648 19.36 31.18 17.96
N PRO A 649 18.37 31.86 18.59
CA PRO A 649 17.05 31.29 18.87
C PRO A 649 15.90 32.20 18.38
N GLU A 650 15.11 31.75 17.41
CA GLU A 650 13.72 32.22 17.23
C GLU A 650 12.75 31.05 17.43
N SER A 651 11.60 31.30 18.04
CA SER A 651 10.75 30.24 18.58
C SER A 651 10.13 29.38 17.47
N PRO A 652 10.27 28.04 17.53
CA PRO A 652 9.45 27.14 16.74
C PRO A 652 7.99 27.33 17.16
N ALA A 653 7.20 27.98 16.31
CA ALA A 653 5.74 27.92 16.43
C ALA A 653 5.32 26.45 16.25
N GLU A 654 4.41 25.99 17.11
CA GLU A 654 4.04 24.58 17.24
C GLU A 654 3.64 23.96 15.89
N TYR A 655 4.48 23.07 15.36
CA TYR A 655 4.03 22.08 14.39
C TYR A 655 3.37 20.95 15.18
N GLU A 656 2.08 21.11 15.47
CA GLU A 656 1.23 19.97 15.81
C GLU A 656 1.41 18.89 14.75
N ASP A 657 1.53 17.65 15.20
CA ASP A 657 1.32 16.47 14.37
C ASP A 657 -0.17 16.45 13.95
N GLU A 658 -0.48 17.08 12.81
CA GLU A 658 -1.84 17.21 12.27
C GLU A 658 -2.39 15.83 11.84
N LYS A 659 -2.84 15.08 12.85
CA LYS A 659 -3.90 14.07 12.74
C LYS A 659 -4.94 14.65 11.77
N PRO A 660 -5.27 14.00 10.64
CA PRO A 660 -6.08 14.62 9.59
C PRO A 660 -7.50 14.93 10.10
N LYS A 661 -7.69 16.17 10.56
CA LYS A 661 -8.93 16.71 11.12
C LYS A 661 -9.95 16.77 9.97
N LEU A 662 -10.92 15.86 9.95
CA LEU A 662 -12.06 15.93 9.03
C LEU A 662 -12.75 17.28 9.25
N SER A 663 -12.90 18.07 8.19
CA SER A 663 -13.54 19.38 8.32
C SER A 663 -14.99 19.23 8.78
N TRP A 664 -15.53 20.26 9.43
CA TRP A 664 -16.93 20.27 9.82
C TRP A 664 -17.87 20.10 8.62
N GLN A 665 -17.48 20.62 7.45
CA GLN A 665 -18.16 20.41 6.18
C GLN A 665 -18.14 18.93 5.74
N THR A 666 -17.00 18.24 5.89
CA THR A 666 -16.87 16.80 5.60
C THR A 666 -17.75 15.97 6.54
N ILE A 667 -17.81 16.34 7.82
CA ILE A 667 -18.64 15.67 8.85
C ILE A 667 -20.14 15.87 8.55
N LEU A 668 -20.59 17.10 8.28
CA LEU A 668 -21.98 17.38 7.91
C LEU A 668 -22.40 16.71 6.59
N ALA A 669 -21.49 16.64 5.62
CA ALA A 669 -21.71 15.93 4.37
C ALA A 669 -21.84 14.41 4.60
N ILE A 670 -20.98 13.79 5.42
CA ILE A 670 -21.14 12.39 5.85
C ILE A 670 -22.49 12.20 6.55
N PHE A 671 -22.85 13.05 7.52
CA PHE A 671 -24.14 12.98 8.20
C PHE A 671 -25.33 13.02 7.22
N SER A 672 -25.29 13.87 6.19
CA SER A 672 -26.35 13.91 5.17
C SER A 672 -26.46 12.62 4.35
N LEU A 673 -25.34 11.93 4.08
CA LEU A 673 -25.33 10.62 3.41
C LEU A 673 -25.86 9.50 4.32
N LEU A 674 -25.52 9.53 5.62
CA LEU A 674 -26.02 8.57 6.61
C LEU A 674 -27.53 8.73 6.88
N TRP A 675 -28.03 9.97 6.88
CA TRP A 675 -29.46 10.25 6.96
C TRP A 675 -30.20 9.76 5.71
N GLN A 676 -29.65 10.03 4.51
CA GLN A 676 -30.20 9.54 3.25
C GLN A 676 -30.19 8.00 3.17
N TYR A 677 -29.18 7.33 3.73
CA TYR A 677 -29.15 5.88 3.84
C TYR A 677 -30.34 5.35 4.65
N ASN A 678 -30.60 5.93 5.83
CA ASN A 678 -31.80 5.60 6.61
C ASN A 678 -33.11 5.87 5.85
N ALA A 679 -33.20 6.99 5.12
CA ALA A 679 -34.40 7.35 4.37
C ALA A 679 -34.76 6.30 3.31
N TYR A 680 -33.82 5.92 2.44
CA TYR A 680 -34.11 4.91 1.41
C TYR A 680 -34.34 3.52 2.02
N LEU A 681 -33.68 3.19 3.15
CA LEU A 681 -33.94 1.96 3.89
C LEU A 681 -35.38 1.89 4.46
N PHE A 682 -36.00 3.00 4.87
CA PHE A 682 -37.43 2.99 5.23
C PHE A 682 -38.30 2.62 4.01
N THR A 683 -37.99 3.14 2.81
CA THR A 683 -38.72 2.78 1.57
C THR A 683 -38.55 1.31 1.18
N LEU A 684 -37.43 0.69 1.55
CA LEU A 684 -37.15 -0.72 1.34
C LEU A 684 -37.84 -1.63 2.37
N ILE A 685 -37.76 -1.30 3.67
CA ILE A 685 -38.08 -2.24 4.75
C ILE A 685 -39.52 -2.09 5.25
N MET A 686 -40.13 -0.90 5.21
CA MET A 686 -41.52 -0.73 5.65
C MET A 686 -42.55 -1.41 4.72
N PRO A 687 -42.50 -1.27 3.37
CA PRO A 687 -43.50 -1.88 2.49
C PRO A 687 -43.59 -3.42 2.57
N PRO A 688 -42.49 -4.21 2.64
CA PRO A 688 -42.55 -5.65 2.91
C PRO A 688 -43.27 -6.00 4.22
N ALA A 689 -43.00 -5.24 5.30
CA ALA A 689 -43.59 -5.52 6.61
C ALA A 689 -45.12 -5.35 6.62
N VAL A 690 -45.65 -4.37 5.86
CA VAL A 690 -47.10 -4.11 5.76
C VAL A 690 -47.78 -4.77 4.54
N LEU A 691 -47.02 -5.50 3.70
CA LEU A 691 -47.47 -6.02 2.40
C LEU A 691 -48.78 -6.84 2.48
N ALA A 692 -48.94 -7.64 3.54
CA ALA A 692 -50.15 -8.43 3.78
C ALA A 692 -51.37 -7.57 4.16
N PHE A 693 -51.18 -6.45 4.85
CA PHE A 693 -52.26 -5.52 5.20
C PHE A 693 -52.71 -4.71 3.98
N ILE A 694 -51.78 -4.28 3.12
CA ILE A 694 -52.10 -3.61 1.85
C ILE A 694 -53.01 -4.50 0.98
N ASN A 695 -52.66 -5.79 0.82
CA ASN A 695 -53.46 -6.71 0.01
C ASN A 695 -54.79 -7.15 0.68
N ALA A 696 -54.95 -6.94 1.98
CA ALA A 696 -56.20 -7.14 2.70
C ALA A 696 -57.15 -5.92 2.63
N ASP A 697 -56.60 -4.72 2.50
CA ASP A 697 -57.33 -3.44 2.47
C ASP A 697 -57.76 -3.03 1.04
N ILE A 698 -56.83 -3.12 0.06
CA ILE A 698 -57.05 -2.68 -1.34
C ILE A 698 -56.81 -3.79 -2.37
N GLY A 699 -56.85 -5.05 -1.94
CA GLY A 699 -56.81 -6.26 -2.77
C GLY A 699 -58.14 -7.04 -2.73
N PRO A 700 -58.14 -8.39 -2.89
CA PRO A 700 -56.97 -9.25 -3.14
C PRO A 700 -56.53 -9.22 -4.61
N ASN A 701 -55.22 -9.14 -4.85
CA ASN A 701 -54.62 -9.28 -6.18
C ASN A 701 -53.38 -10.18 -6.07
N SER A 702 -53.20 -11.16 -6.97
CA SER A 702 -52.02 -12.05 -6.98
C SER A 702 -50.71 -11.30 -7.20
N ASN A 703 -50.74 -10.17 -7.91
CA ASN A 703 -49.57 -9.37 -8.24
C ASN A 703 -49.05 -8.52 -7.06
N TYR A 704 -49.66 -8.55 -5.87
CA TYR A 704 -49.28 -7.68 -4.75
C TYR A 704 -47.78 -7.76 -4.37
N ILE A 705 -47.14 -8.91 -4.56
CA ILE A 705 -45.71 -9.11 -4.28
C ILE A 705 -44.81 -8.23 -5.18
N TRP A 706 -45.31 -7.77 -6.34
CA TRP A 706 -44.59 -6.81 -7.18
C TRP A 706 -44.39 -5.44 -6.54
N ILE A 707 -45.11 -5.09 -5.47
CA ILE A 707 -44.88 -3.85 -4.70
C ILE A 707 -43.43 -3.81 -4.18
N THR A 708 -42.87 -4.96 -3.78
CA THR A 708 -41.51 -5.06 -3.24
C THR A 708 -40.50 -5.59 -4.26
N ILE A 709 -40.89 -6.50 -5.17
CA ILE A 709 -39.99 -6.98 -6.24
C ILE A 709 -39.65 -5.86 -7.23
N SER A 710 -40.57 -4.94 -7.52
CA SER A 710 -40.29 -3.78 -8.40
C SER A 710 -39.24 -2.84 -7.81
N TRP A 711 -39.25 -2.63 -6.48
CA TRP A 711 -38.22 -1.85 -5.78
C TRP A 711 -36.83 -2.43 -6.06
N ASN A 712 -36.62 -3.72 -5.76
CA ASN A 712 -35.31 -4.38 -5.94
C ASN A 712 -34.84 -4.41 -7.40
N LEU A 713 -35.75 -4.69 -8.35
CA LEU A 713 -35.43 -4.71 -9.78
C LEU A 713 -35.01 -3.33 -10.30
N VAL A 714 -35.82 -2.31 -10.03
CA VAL A 714 -35.58 -0.96 -10.57
C VAL A 714 -34.38 -0.33 -9.88
N ALA A 715 -34.23 -0.52 -8.56
CA ALA A 715 -33.03 -0.11 -7.85
C ALA A 715 -31.78 -0.74 -8.47
N ALA A 716 -31.75 -2.06 -8.69
CA ALA A 716 -30.60 -2.72 -9.30
C ALA A 716 -30.17 -2.09 -10.63
N ILE A 717 -31.11 -1.93 -11.56
CA ILE A 717 -30.85 -1.36 -12.88
C ILE A 717 -30.36 0.10 -12.77
N VAL A 718 -30.99 0.89 -11.90
CA VAL A 718 -30.64 2.30 -11.72
C VAL A 718 -29.29 2.47 -11.02
N VAL A 719 -28.89 1.58 -10.10
CA VAL A 719 -27.55 1.58 -9.49
C VAL A 719 -26.45 1.37 -10.55
N THR A 720 -26.63 0.43 -11.48
CA THR A 720 -25.64 0.13 -12.52
C THR A 720 -25.34 1.36 -13.37
N VAL A 721 -26.39 2.12 -13.69
CA VAL A 721 -26.33 3.35 -14.48
C VAL A 721 -25.81 4.51 -13.64
N SER A 722 -26.35 4.72 -12.44
CA SER A 722 -26.01 5.86 -11.57
C SER A 722 -24.54 5.85 -11.18
N GLY A 723 -23.97 4.67 -10.92
CA GLY A 723 -22.54 4.42 -10.74
C GLY A 723 -21.68 5.19 -11.75
N ARG A 724 -21.77 4.78 -13.03
CA ARG A 724 -21.03 5.40 -14.14
C ARG A 724 -21.46 6.85 -14.38
N LEU A 725 -22.76 7.18 -14.30
CA LEU A 725 -23.23 8.54 -14.58
C LEU A 725 -22.78 9.56 -13.55
N ALA A 726 -22.60 9.20 -12.28
CA ALA A 726 -22.11 10.12 -11.24
C ALA A 726 -20.57 10.21 -11.21
N ASP A 727 -19.87 9.16 -11.67
CA ASP A 727 -18.44 9.23 -11.97
C ASP A 727 -18.16 10.28 -13.06
N ILE A 728 -19.06 10.43 -14.04
CA ILE A 728 -19.03 11.50 -15.06
C ILE A 728 -19.63 12.81 -14.53
N PHE A 729 -20.95 12.88 -14.36
CA PHE A 729 -21.71 14.13 -14.16
C PHE A 729 -21.65 14.73 -12.74
N GLY A 730 -20.96 14.07 -11.80
CA GLY A 730 -20.85 14.49 -10.40
C GLY A 730 -22.00 13.98 -9.53
N ARG A 731 -21.70 13.63 -8.27
CA ARG A 731 -22.60 12.81 -7.43
C ARG A 731 -23.83 13.55 -6.88
N ARG A 732 -23.72 14.86 -6.62
CA ARG A 732 -24.72 15.67 -5.88
C ARG A 732 -26.15 15.54 -6.41
N TRP A 733 -26.34 15.71 -7.71
CA TRP A 733 -27.69 15.81 -8.28
C TRP A 733 -28.40 14.46 -8.43
N PHE A 734 -27.67 13.36 -8.57
CA PHE A 734 -28.27 12.02 -8.55
C PHE A 734 -28.86 11.71 -7.17
N LEU A 735 -28.11 11.92 -6.09
CA LEU A 735 -28.58 11.70 -4.72
C LEU A 735 -29.82 12.54 -4.38
N ILE A 736 -29.81 13.83 -4.73
CA ILE A 736 -30.95 14.74 -4.52
C ILE A 736 -32.16 14.31 -5.36
N THR A 737 -31.95 13.90 -6.61
CA THR A 737 -33.04 13.39 -7.47
C THR A 737 -33.61 12.08 -6.92
N GLY A 738 -32.76 11.21 -6.38
CA GLY A 738 -33.17 9.97 -5.71
C GLY A 738 -34.11 10.22 -4.54
N ALA A 739 -33.70 11.09 -3.60
CA ALA A 739 -34.55 11.47 -2.46
C ALA A 739 -35.85 12.18 -2.90
N ALA A 740 -35.80 13.04 -3.92
CA ALA A 740 -37.01 13.68 -4.46
C ALA A 740 -37.98 12.67 -5.11
N LEU A 741 -37.46 11.64 -5.79
CA LEU A 741 -38.27 10.52 -6.26
C LEU A 741 -38.80 9.68 -5.10
N GLY A 742 -38.03 9.50 -4.02
CA GLY A 742 -38.48 8.91 -2.75
C GLY A 742 -39.69 9.63 -2.15
N CYS A 743 -39.70 10.97 -2.15
CA CYS A 743 -40.88 11.76 -1.77
C CYS A 743 -42.09 11.48 -2.67
N ILE A 744 -41.90 11.40 -3.99
CA ILE A 744 -43.00 11.14 -4.95
C ILE A 744 -43.54 9.72 -4.78
N GLY A 745 -42.68 8.71 -4.68
CA GLY A 745 -43.04 7.31 -4.44
C GLY A 745 -43.82 7.15 -3.12
N SER A 746 -43.42 7.89 -2.09
CA SER A 746 -44.14 7.98 -0.81
C SER A 746 -45.55 8.55 -0.96
N ILE A 747 -45.73 9.66 -1.69
CA ILE A 747 -47.06 10.26 -1.93
C ILE A 747 -47.96 9.29 -2.70
N VAL A 748 -47.44 8.64 -3.75
CA VAL A 748 -48.19 7.67 -4.56
C VAL A 748 -48.62 6.45 -3.73
N GLY A 749 -47.74 5.96 -2.84
CA GLY A 749 -48.08 4.84 -1.95
C GLY A 749 -49.05 5.22 -0.83
N ALA A 750 -48.89 6.39 -0.21
CA ALA A 750 -49.81 6.91 0.81
C ALA A 750 -51.23 7.12 0.26
N THR A 751 -51.34 7.57 -0.99
CA THR A 751 -52.62 7.89 -1.66
C THR A 751 -53.18 6.73 -2.50
N GLY A 752 -52.43 5.64 -2.69
CA GLY A 752 -52.80 4.54 -3.59
C GLY A 752 -54.12 3.84 -3.24
N GLN A 753 -54.96 3.63 -4.25
CA GLN A 753 -56.31 3.05 -4.11
C GLN A 753 -56.45 1.62 -4.65
N ASN A 754 -55.40 1.08 -5.25
CA ASN A 754 -55.36 -0.28 -5.79
C ASN A 754 -53.91 -0.78 -5.85
N ILE A 755 -53.74 -2.10 -5.93
CA ILE A 755 -52.42 -2.76 -5.95
C ILE A 755 -51.53 -2.30 -7.11
N ASN A 756 -52.07 -1.96 -8.28
CA ASN A 756 -51.25 -1.49 -9.41
C ASN A 756 -50.62 -0.11 -9.11
N THR A 757 -51.35 0.79 -8.43
CA THR A 757 -50.80 2.06 -7.94
C THR A 757 -49.71 1.84 -6.89
N MET A 758 -49.82 0.81 -6.05
CA MET A 758 -48.78 0.44 -5.09
C MET A 758 -47.52 -0.13 -5.78
N ILE A 759 -47.69 -0.86 -6.89
CA ILE A 759 -46.55 -1.31 -7.72
C ILE A 759 -45.85 -0.10 -8.35
N ILE A 760 -46.59 0.92 -8.80
CA ILE A 760 -46.01 2.19 -9.29
C ILE A 760 -45.23 2.92 -8.19
N SER A 761 -45.74 2.94 -6.94
CA SER A 761 -44.98 3.44 -5.78
C SER A 761 -43.66 2.68 -5.59
N GLY A 762 -43.68 1.34 -5.66
CA GLY A 762 -42.48 0.49 -5.59
C GLY A 762 -41.46 0.76 -6.72
N VAL A 763 -41.93 0.96 -7.96
CA VAL A 763 -41.09 1.36 -9.11
C VAL A 763 -40.42 2.71 -8.86
N ILE A 764 -41.16 3.72 -8.41
CA ILE A 764 -40.63 5.07 -8.17
C ILE A 764 -39.63 5.05 -7.00
N PHE A 765 -39.92 4.30 -5.93
CA PHE A 765 -38.96 4.07 -4.85
C PHE A 765 -37.70 3.34 -5.33
N GLY A 766 -37.82 2.39 -6.26
CA GLY A 766 -36.66 1.74 -6.88
C GLY A 766 -35.77 2.73 -7.64
N PHE A 767 -36.35 3.68 -8.38
CA PHE A 767 -35.57 4.78 -8.99
C PHE A 767 -34.91 5.67 -7.91
N GLY A 768 -35.60 5.96 -6.81
CA GLY A 768 -35.06 6.70 -5.67
C GLY A 768 -33.84 6.00 -5.07
N GLY A 769 -34.06 4.80 -4.53
CA GLY A 769 -33.05 3.95 -3.91
C GLY A 769 -31.88 3.64 -4.83
N GLY A 770 -32.11 3.46 -6.13
CA GLY A 770 -31.05 3.20 -7.11
C GLY A 770 -30.11 4.39 -7.39
N PHE A 771 -30.54 5.61 -7.13
CA PHE A 771 -29.63 6.76 -7.05
C PHE A 771 -29.02 6.88 -5.64
N GLN A 772 -29.76 6.57 -4.58
CA GLN A 772 -29.32 6.77 -3.19
C GLN A 772 -28.27 5.76 -2.71
N GLU A 773 -28.33 4.50 -3.15
CA GLU A 773 -27.34 3.41 -2.95
C GLU A 773 -25.89 3.83 -3.28
N MET A 774 -25.71 4.87 -4.11
CA MET A 774 -24.40 5.45 -4.38
C MET A 774 -23.68 5.98 -3.14
N CYS A 775 -24.37 6.18 -2.01
CA CYS A 775 -23.79 6.66 -0.75
C CYS A 775 -22.56 5.85 -0.31
N PHE A 776 -22.52 4.54 -0.53
CA PHE A 776 -21.37 3.67 -0.20
C PHE A 776 -20.08 4.06 -0.94
N SER A 777 -20.18 4.57 -2.18
CA SER A 777 -19.02 5.12 -2.90
C SER A 777 -18.63 6.49 -2.33
N CYS A 778 -19.61 7.37 -2.14
CA CYS A 778 -19.43 8.74 -1.67
C CYS A 778 -18.67 8.82 -0.33
N VAL A 779 -19.05 8.01 0.66
CA VAL A 779 -18.42 8.01 1.99
C VAL A 779 -16.98 7.49 1.98
N GLN A 780 -16.64 6.58 1.06
CA GLN A 780 -15.30 6.01 0.95
C GLN A 780 -14.30 6.96 0.28
N GLU A 781 -14.76 7.81 -0.65
CA GLU A 781 -13.91 8.84 -1.28
C GLU A 781 -13.55 9.97 -0.32
N MET A 782 -14.41 10.22 0.67
CA MET A 782 -14.31 11.33 1.62
C MET A 782 -13.42 11.04 2.84
N VAL A 783 -12.87 9.82 2.97
CA VAL A 783 -11.97 9.44 4.07
C VAL A 783 -10.62 8.93 3.54
N PRO A 784 -9.54 9.02 4.34
CA PRO A 784 -8.28 8.34 4.05
C PRO A 784 -8.45 6.83 3.81
N ASN A 785 -7.68 6.26 2.90
CA ASN A 785 -7.78 4.86 2.48
C ASN A 785 -7.75 3.86 3.65
N ARG A 786 -6.90 4.09 4.67
CA ARG A 786 -6.85 3.28 5.90
C ARG A 786 -8.17 3.19 6.69
N PHE A 787 -9.05 4.19 6.55
CA PHE A 787 -10.31 4.29 7.29
C PHE A 787 -11.55 3.83 6.47
N ARG A 788 -11.40 3.33 5.23
CA ARG A 788 -12.56 2.93 4.40
C ARG A 788 -13.40 1.81 5.03
N PHE A 789 -12.78 0.81 5.64
CA PHE A 789 -13.52 -0.23 6.37
C PHE A 789 -14.24 0.36 7.61
N THR A 790 -13.63 1.32 8.30
CA THR A 790 -14.23 2.00 9.45
C THR A 790 -15.45 2.85 9.06
N ILE A 791 -15.38 3.64 7.99
CA ILE A 791 -16.53 4.46 7.57
C ILE A 791 -17.71 3.59 7.07
N LEU A 792 -17.43 2.45 6.43
CA LEU A 792 -18.46 1.48 6.07
C LEU A 792 -19.10 0.82 7.31
N GLY A 793 -18.32 0.52 8.35
CA GLY A 793 -18.84 0.10 9.66
C GLY A 793 -19.72 1.17 10.32
N ILE A 794 -19.34 2.45 10.23
CA ILE A 794 -20.16 3.59 10.70
C ILE A 794 -21.46 3.69 9.89
N CYS A 795 -21.45 3.40 8.59
CA CYS A 795 -22.67 3.38 7.77
C CYS A 795 -23.68 2.35 8.28
N GLU A 796 -23.25 1.11 8.54
CA GLU A 796 -24.14 0.08 9.09
C GLU A 796 -24.66 0.44 10.49
N VAL A 797 -23.82 1.02 11.36
CA VAL A 797 -24.24 1.50 12.68
C VAL A 797 -25.26 2.64 12.57
N SER A 798 -25.13 3.50 11.55
CA SER A 798 -26.08 4.62 11.35
C SER A 798 -27.51 4.15 11.05
N ASN A 799 -27.70 2.93 10.54
CA ASN A 799 -28.98 2.39 10.09
C ASN A 799 -29.95 2.00 11.22
N MET A 800 -29.52 2.10 12.49
CA MET A 800 -30.33 1.66 13.64
C MET A 800 -31.79 2.17 13.62
N PRO A 801 -32.10 3.45 13.29
CA PRO A 801 -33.50 3.91 13.16
C PRO A 801 -34.30 3.12 12.11
N ALA A 802 -33.75 2.93 10.91
CA ALA A 802 -34.40 2.14 9.86
C ALA A 802 -34.59 0.67 10.25
N MET A 803 -33.74 0.11 11.11
CA MET A 803 -33.85 -1.28 11.58
C MET A 803 -35.00 -1.54 12.56
N PHE A 804 -35.77 -0.53 12.99
CA PHE A 804 -37.05 -0.73 13.70
C PHE A 804 -38.29 -0.65 12.78
N SER A 805 -38.09 -0.53 11.46
CA SER A 805 -39.16 -0.33 10.46
C SER A 805 -40.37 -1.23 10.60
N ALA A 806 -40.20 -2.54 10.85
CA ALA A 806 -41.34 -3.46 10.95
C ALA A 806 -42.12 -3.23 12.26
N LEU A 807 -41.43 -3.06 13.39
CA LEU A 807 -42.08 -2.74 14.66
C LEU A 807 -42.84 -1.40 14.61
N ILE A 808 -42.23 -0.37 14.02
CA ILE A 808 -42.85 0.95 13.79
C ILE A 808 -44.10 0.81 12.92
N SER A 809 -44.01 0.05 11.82
CA SER A 809 -45.13 -0.16 10.88
C SER A 809 -46.33 -0.85 11.56
N TYR A 810 -46.09 -1.89 12.37
CA TYR A 810 -47.15 -2.58 13.10
C TYR A 810 -47.71 -1.71 14.25
N ALA A 811 -46.90 -0.86 14.88
CA ALA A 811 -47.38 0.12 15.87
C ALA A 811 -48.29 1.18 15.22
N PHE A 812 -47.97 1.65 14.01
CA PHE A 812 -48.86 2.54 13.24
C PHE A 812 -50.20 1.85 12.90
N ILE A 813 -50.17 0.57 12.52
CA ILE A 813 -51.39 -0.22 12.27
C ILE A 813 -52.21 -0.43 13.56
N ALA A 814 -51.57 -0.62 14.71
CA ALA A 814 -52.24 -0.85 15.99
C ALA A 814 -52.83 0.43 16.62
N HIS A 815 -52.24 1.60 16.39
CA HIS A 815 -52.56 2.82 17.15
C HIS A 815 -53.03 4.03 16.33
N LEU A 816 -52.85 4.05 15.00
CA LEU A 816 -53.15 5.22 14.17
C LEU A 816 -54.27 4.94 13.15
N LYS A 817 -55.22 5.88 13.03
CA LYS A 817 -56.41 5.74 12.16
C LYS A 817 -56.10 5.60 10.67
N LEU A 818 -54.92 6.02 10.22
CA LEU A 818 -54.46 5.86 8.83
C LEU A 818 -53.79 4.48 8.57
N GLY A 819 -53.59 3.68 9.63
CA GLY A 819 -53.02 2.34 9.56
C GLY A 819 -51.71 2.28 8.76
N TRP A 820 -51.66 1.37 7.78
CA TRP A 820 -50.49 1.14 6.94
C TRP A 820 -50.07 2.36 6.11
N ARG A 821 -51.00 3.27 5.75
CA ARG A 821 -50.70 4.47 4.94
C ARG A 821 -49.75 5.43 5.67
N THR A 822 -49.75 5.39 7.00
CA THR A 822 -48.80 6.17 7.82
C THR A 822 -47.33 5.81 7.54
N CYS A 823 -47.04 4.57 7.15
CA CYS A 823 -45.68 4.13 6.83
C CYS A 823 -45.12 4.88 5.62
N TYR A 824 -45.97 5.19 4.64
CA TYR A 824 -45.57 5.96 3.47
C TYR A 824 -45.41 7.45 3.79
N TRP A 825 -46.22 8.02 4.69
CA TRP A 825 -45.98 9.37 5.21
C TRP A 825 -44.70 9.49 6.05
N TRP A 826 -44.31 8.42 6.77
CA TRP A 826 -43.02 8.33 7.45
C TRP A 826 -41.85 8.32 6.46
N CYS A 827 -41.93 7.50 5.39
CA CYS A 827 -40.97 7.53 4.29
C CYS A 827 -40.85 8.94 3.67
N PHE A 828 -41.98 9.61 3.39
CA PHE A 828 -42.00 10.97 2.84
C PHE A 828 -41.22 11.96 3.72
N ALA A 829 -41.41 11.91 5.05
CA ALA A 829 -40.75 12.82 5.99
C ALA A 829 -39.23 12.63 6.01
N PHE A 830 -38.74 11.38 6.01
CA PHE A 830 -37.31 11.09 5.98
C PHE A 830 -36.66 11.47 4.64
N GLU A 831 -37.34 11.21 3.52
CA GLU A 831 -36.84 11.58 2.19
C GLU A 831 -36.84 13.10 1.96
N PHE A 832 -37.85 13.81 2.45
CA PHE A 832 -37.90 15.27 2.37
C PHE A 832 -36.75 15.91 3.17
N MET A 833 -36.45 15.38 4.36
CA MET A 833 -35.26 15.78 5.12
C MET A 833 -33.94 15.42 4.42
N SER A 834 -33.90 14.29 3.68
CA SER A 834 -32.73 13.92 2.86
C SER A 834 -32.48 14.94 1.75
N VAL A 835 -33.53 15.37 1.02
CA VAL A 835 -33.42 16.44 0.00
C VAL A 835 -32.82 17.71 0.62
N ILE A 836 -33.29 18.12 1.80
CA ILE A 836 -32.79 19.30 2.51
C ILE A 836 -31.31 19.14 2.92
N PHE A 837 -30.96 18.05 3.60
CA PHE A 837 -29.60 17.84 4.10
C PHE A 837 -28.57 17.66 2.98
N LEU A 838 -28.89 16.91 1.92
CA LEU A 838 -28.04 16.80 0.74
C LEU A 838 -27.87 18.15 0.03
N PHE A 839 -28.95 18.92 -0.11
CA PHE A 839 -28.89 20.24 -0.74
C PHE A 839 -28.02 21.21 0.06
N LEU A 840 -28.14 21.25 1.38
CA LEU A 840 -27.37 22.16 2.24
C LEU A 840 -25.90 21.73 2.39
N PHE A 841 -25.63 20.45 2.69
CA PHE A 841 -24.34 20.00 3.21
C PHE A 841 -23.48 19.23 2.19
N TYR A 842 -24.07 18.41 1.32
CA TYR A 842 -23.31 17.55 0.41
C TYR A 842 -22.88 18.28 -0.88
N LYS A 843 -21.64 18.78 -0.89
CA LYS A 843 -21.04 19.56 -2.00
C LYS A 843 -19.76 18.90 -2.57
N PRO A 844 -19.88 17.72 -3.21
CA PRO A 844 -18.78 17.07 -3.94
C PRO A 844 -18.41 17.85 -5.22
N PRO A 845 -17.27 17.53 -5.87
CA PRO A 845 -16.92 18.06 -7.17
C PRO A 845 -18.04 17.99 -8.21
N SER A 846 -18.32 19.15 -8.80
CA SER A 846 -19.26 19.35 -9.89
C SER A 846 -18.72 18.83 -11.23
N PHE A 847 -19.60 18.75 -12.24
CA PHE A 847 -19.20 18.40 -13.61
C PHE A 847 -18.09 19.32 -14.14
N GLU A 848 -18.20 20.63 -13.88
CA GLU A 848 -17.21 21.60 -14.35
C GLU A 848 -15.85 21.35 -13.69
N THR A 849 -15.80 21.10 -12.38
CA THR A 849 -14.58 20.70 -11.65
C THR A 849 -14.00 19.37 -12.15
N LYS A 850 -14.84 18.39 -12.52
CA LYS A 850 -14.40 17.09 -13.06
C LYS A 850 -13.85 17.15 -14.49
N HIS A 851 -14.40 18.04 -15.32
CA HIS A 851 -14.09 18.16 -16.75
C HIS A 851 -13.25 19.42 -17.09
N LEU A 852 -12.46 19.91 -16.13
CA LEU A 852 -11.52 21.03 -16.33
C LEU A 852 -10.46 20.73 -17.41
N GLU A 853 -9.98 19.49 -17.46
CA GLU A 853 -8.85 19.08 -18.32
C GLU A 853 -9.30 18.67 -19.73
N ASP A 854 -10.36 17.86 -19.86
CA ASP A 854 -10.86 17.39 -21.16
C ASP A 854 -11.82 18.37 -21.86
N ARG A 855 -12.38 19.32 -21.11
CA ARG A 855 -13.33 20.37 -21.55
C ARG A 855 -14.55 19.82 -22.30
N LYS A 856 -14.92 18.56 -22.10
CA LYS A 856 -16.06 17.96 -22.80
C LYS A 856 -17.38 18.60 -22.34
N THR A 857 -18.32 18.77 -23.27
CA THR A 857 -19.64 19.31 -22.93
C THR A 857 -20.56 18.23 -22.38
N LYS A 858 -21.52 18.60 -21.51
CA LYS A 858 -22.54 17.67 -20.97
C LYS A 858 -23.30 16.94 -22.09
N VAL A 859 -23.53 17.61 -23.22
CA VAL A 859 -24.20 17.05 -24.43
C VAL A 859 -23.30 16.06 -25.18
N GLN A 860 -21.99 16.25 -25.18
CA GLN A 860 -21.05 15.27 -25.73
C GLN A 860 -21.00 14.03 -24.84
N MET A 861 -20.83 14.18 -23.53
CA MET A 861 -20.79 13.05 -22.59
C MET A 861 -22.08 12.21 -22.64
N LEU A 862 -23.24 12.84 -22.82
CA LEU A 862 -24.51 12.13 -23.03
C LEU A 862 -24.51 11.25 -24.30
N LYS A 863 -23.88 11.70 -25.40
CA LYS A 863 -23.78 10.92 -26.64
C LYS A 863 -22.78 9.75 -26.57
N GLU A 864 -21.86 9.77 -25.62
CA GLU A 864 -20.83 8.74 -25.41
C GLU A 864 -21.28 7.62 -24.46
N LEU A 865 -22.55 7.63 -24.01
CA LEU A 865 -23.17 6.61 -23.16
C LEU A 865 -23.65 5.37 -23.94
N ASP A 866 -23.51 4.19 -23.33
CA ASP A 866 -24.04 2.95 -23.90
C ASP A 866 -25.55 2.75 -23.65
N TYR A 867 -26.36 3.41 -24.49
CA TYR A 867 -27.80 3.22 -24.51
C TYR A 867 -28.24 1.80 -24.91
N VAL A 868 -27.42 1.06 -25.65
CA VAL A 868 -27.75 -0.29 -26.15
C VAL A 868 -27.55 -1.32 -25.05
N GLY A 869 -26.42 -1.28 -24.35
CA GLY A 869 -26.17 -2.07 -23.16
C GLY A 869 -27.21 -1.81 -22.07
N LEU A 870 -27.52 -0.53 -21.79
CA LEU A 870 -28.58 -0.14 -20.86
C LEU A 870 -29.94 -0.76 -21.22
N PHE A 871 -30.41 -0.60 -22.46
CA PHE A 871 -31.69 -1.17 -22.89
C PHE A 871 -31.69 -2.71 -22.76
N THR A 872 -30.61 -3.36 -23.19
CA THR A 872 -30.48 -4.82 -23.22
C THR A 872 -30.46 -5.40 -21.80
N PHE A 873 -29.72 -4.77 -20.89
CA PHE A 873 -29.67 -5.13 -19.47
C PHE A 873 -31.03 -4.94 -18.78
N THR A 874 -31.66 -3.79 -18.99
CA THR A 874 -33.01 -3.47 -18.47
C THR A 874 -34.04 -4.51 -18.91
N ALA A 875 -34.04 -4.85 -20.20
CA ALA A 875 -34.93 -5.85 -20.77
C ALA A 875 -34.65 -7.26 -20.22
N ALA A 876 -33.38 -7.66 -20.13
CA ALA A 876 -32.99 -8.98 -19.62
C ALA A 876 -33.42 -9.19 -18.15
N CYS A 877 -33.06 -8.27 -17.25
CA CYS A 877 -33.45 -8.32 -15.84
C CYS A 877 -34.98 -8.33 -15.65
N THR A 878 -35.69 -7.50 -16.42
CA THR A 878 -37.16 -7.42 -16.34
C THR A 878 -37.84 -8.71 -16.83
N LEU A 879 -37.45 -9.23 -18.00
CA LEU A 879 -38.04 -10.44 -18.57
C LEU A 879 -37.75 -11.69 -17.73
N LEU A 880 -36.56 -11.79 -17.13
CA LEU A 880 -36.21 -12.88 -16.22
C LEU A 880 -37.16 -12.94 -15.02
N LEU A 881 -37.36 -11.81 -14.33
CA LEU A 881 -38.24 -11.75 -13.16
C LEU A 881 -39.73 -11.89 -13.53
N VAL A 882 -40.17 -11.34 -14.66
CA VAL A 882 -41.53 -11.56 -15.17
C VAL A 882 -41.78 -13.04 -15.44
N GLY A 883 -40.83 -13.75 -16.03
CA GLY A 883 -40.91 -15.19 -16.26
C GLY A 883 -40.98 -16.00 -14.95
N ILE A 884 -39.97 -15.82 -14.07
CA ILE A 884 -39.88 -16.56 -12.80
C ILE A 884 -41.12 -16.32 -11.92
N ASN A 885 -41.56 -15.07 -11.77
CA ASN A 885 -42.67 -14.73 -10.87
C ASN A 885 -44.02 -15.28 -11.38
N ARG A 886 -44.24 -15.30 -12.71
CA ARG A 886 -45.46 -15.90 -13.31
C ARG A 886 -45.51 -17.43 -13.15
N GLY A 887 -44.36 -18.09 -12.99
CA GLY A 887 -44.24 -19.54 -12.88
C GLY A 887 -44.92 -20.10 -11.63
N GLY A 888 -45.89 -21.00 -11.82
CA GLY A 888 -46.67 -21.65 -10.77
C GLY A 888 -47.80 -20.77 -10.19
N THR A 889 -47.53 -19.48 -9.99
CA THR A 889 -48.46 -18.55 -9.32
C THR A 889 -49.60 -18.04 -10.21
N ILE A 890 -49.32 -17.80 -11.50
CA ILE A 890 -50.24 -17.16 -12.47
C ILE A 890 -50.42 -18.05 -13.71
N ALA A 891 -49.37 -18.76 -14.12
CA ALA A 891 -49.42 -19.72 -15.21
C ALA A 891 -48.53 -20.94 -14.91
N PRO A 892 -48.86 -22.14 -15.43
CA PRO A 892 -48.01 -23.31 -15.27
C PRO A 892 -46.58 -23.05 -15.76
N TRP A 893 -45.59 -23.65 -15.10
CA TRP A 893 -44.17 -23.55 -15.45
C TRP A 893 -43.86 -23.96 -16.91
N GLN A 894 -44.65 -24.90 -17.45
CA GLN A 894 -44.55 -25.35 -18.84
C GLN A 894 -45.16 -24.37 -19.87
N SER A 895 -45.79 -23.27 -19.42
CA SER A 895 -46.46 -22.34 -20.33
C SER A 895 -45.48 -21.44 -21.08
N ALA A 896 -45.78 -21.12 -22.34
CA ALA A 896 -45.00 -20.17 -23.13
C ALA A 896 -44.87 -18.78 -22.44
N SER A 897 -45.87 -18.38 -21.64
CA SER A 897 -45.86 -17.11 -20.90
C SER A 897 -44.91 -17.07 -19.69
N VAL A 898 -44.25 -18.20 -19.39
CA VAL A 898 -43.22 -18.35 -18.35
C VAL A 898 -41.86 -18.63 -19.00
N ILE A 899 -41.82 -19.59 -19.94
CA ILE A 899 -40.56 -20.02 -20.59
C ILE A 899 -40.00 -18.93 -21.51
N ALA A 900 -40.84 -18.31 -22.36
CA ALA A 900 -40.32 -17.37 -23.37
C ALA A 900 -39.62 -16.13 -22.75
N PRO A 901 -40.16 -15.46 -21.70
CA PRO A 901 -39.43 -14.39 -21.03
C PRO A 901 -38.07 -14.82 -20.45
N ILE A 902 -37.98 -16.02 -19.87
CA ILE A 902 -36.71 -16.53 -19.29
C ILE A 902 -35.68 -16.81 -20.39
N VAL A 903 -36.09 -17.46 -21.49
CA VAL A 903 -35.20 -17.77 -22.63
C VAL A 903 -34.75 -16.49 -23.33
N ILE A 904 -35.66 -15.53 -23.56
CA ILE A 904 -35.31 -14.23 -24.16
C ILE A 904 -34.36 -13.46 -23.23
N ALA A 905 -34.58 -13.45 -21.92
CA ALA A 905 -33.66 -12.84 -20.97
C ALA A 905 -32.25 -13.46 -21.02
N GLY A 906 -32.16 -14.80 -21.07
CA GLY A 906 -30.89 -15.50 -21.24
C GLY A 906 -30.15 -15.12 -22.51
N ILE A 907 -30.86 -15.03 -23.65
CA ILE A 907 -30.31 -14.56 -24.92
C ILE A 907 -29.84 -13.10 -24.81
N LEU A 908 -30.63 -12.21 -24.19
CA LEU A 908 -30.27 -10.80 -24.00
C LEU A 908 -29.03 -10.63 -23.10
N PHE A 909 -28.86 -11.43 -22.05
CA PHE A 909 -27.62 -11.41 -21.24
C PHE A 909 -26.39 -11.85 -22.05
N VAL A 910 -26.53 -12.86 -22.94
CA VAL A 910 -25.44 -13.25 -23.84
C VAL A 910 -25.13 -12.14 -24.84
N VAL A 911 -26.16 -11.56 -25.48
CA VAL A 911 -26.00 -10.43 -26.42
C VAL A 911 -25.35 -9.22 -25.75
N LEU A 912 -25.74 -8.88 -24.51
CA LEU A 912 -25.10 -7.84 -23.70
C LEU A 912 -23.62 -8.12 -23.45
N GLY A 913 -23.27 -9.37 -23.12
CA GLY A 913 -21.88 -9.79 -22.93
C GLY A 913 -21.03 -9.69 -24.20
N PHE A 914 -21.60 -9.97 -25.37
CA PHE A 914 -20.92 -9.72 -26.66
C PHE A 914 -20.83 -8.21 -26.97
N TRP A 915 -21.89 -7.44 -26.69
CA TRP A 915 -21.92 -6.00 -26.93
C TRP A 915 -20.85 -5.26 -26.11
N GLU A 916 -20.84 -5.43 -24.79
CA GLU A 916 -19.89 -4.76 -23.88
C GLU A 916 -18.42 -5.15 -24.13
N VAL A 917 -18.16 -6.29 -24.78
CA VAL A 917 -16.80 -6.77 -25.10
C VAL A 917 -16.31 -6.34 -26.50
N TYR A 918 -17.19 -6.27 -27.50
CA TYR A 918 -16.81 -6.08 -28.91
C TYR A 918 -17.30 -4.76 -29.54
N ALA A 919 -18.25 -4.05 -28.94
CA ALA A 919 -18.65 -2.73 -29.42
C ALA A 919 -17.60 -1.66 -29.03
N PRO A 920 -17.39 -0.61 -29.85
CA PRO A 920 -16.40 0.44 -29.59
C PRO A 920 -16.90 1.47 -28.56
N LEU A 921 -17.16 1.01 -27.33
CA LEU A 921 -17.72 1.81 -26.23
C LEU A 921 -16.62 2.61 -25.50
N GLN A 922 -16.80 3.92 -25.39
CA GLN A 922 -15.94 4.78 -24.56
C GLN A 922 -16.21 4.58 -23.07
N HIS A 923 -17.49 4.46 -22.70
CA HIS A 923 -17.93 4.33 -21.31
C HIS A 923 -18.87 3.13 -21.14
N PRO A 924 -18.34 1.89 -21.22
CA PRO A 924 -19.11 0.66 -20.95
C PRO A 924 -19.74 0.67 -19.55
N ILE A 925 -20.92 0.05 -19.45
CA ILE A 925 -21.73 -0.05 -18.22
C ILE A 925 -21.31 -1.29 -17.41
N LEU A 926 -20.88 -2.36 -18.09
CA LEU A 926 -20.31 -3.59 -17.53
C LEU A 926 -18.83 -3.74 -17.96
N PRO A 927 -17.87 -2.97 -17.39
CA PRO A 927 -16.56 -2.76 -18.02
C PRO A 927 -15.72 -4.04 -18.06
N PRO A 928 -15.38 -4.60 -19.24
CA PRO A 928 -14.72 -5.91 -19.33
C PRO A 928 -13.38 -5.99 -18.58
N ARG A 929 -12.67 -4.87 -18.42
CA ARG A 929 -11.43 -4.80 -17.63
C ARG A 929 -11.61 -5.11 -16.14
N LEU A 930 -12.77 -4.79 -15.55
CA LEU A 930 -13.10 -5.16 -14.18
C LEU A 930 -13.43 -6.66 -14.10
N PHE A 931 -14.26 -7.17 -15.02
CA PHE A 931 -14.63 -8.59 -15.07
C PHE A 931 -13.46 -9.54 -15.36
N LYS A 932 -12.38 -9.05 -16.01
CA LYS A 932 -11.11 -9.78 -16.15
C LYS A 932 -10.36 -9.98 -14.82
N LYS A 933 -10.58 -9.13 -13.80
CA LYS A 933 -10.02 -9.32 -12.45
C LYS A 933 -10.79 -10.39 -11.66
N TRP A 934 -10.72 -11.64 -12.11
CA TRP A 934 -11.56 -12.73 -11.59
C TRP A 934 -11.56 -12.85 -10.06
N ARG A 935 -10.38 -12.80 -9.42
CA ARG A 935 -10.22 -13.00 -7.97
C ARG A 935 -10.53 -11.76 -7.13
N ASP A 936 -10.39 -10.58 -7.73
CA ASP A 936 -10.40 -9.31 -7.01
C ASP A 936 -11.72 -8.54 -7.24
N PHE A 937 -12.53 -8.97 -8.22
CA PHE A 937 -13.83 -8.39 -8.58
C PHE A 937 -14.89 -9.46 -8.85
N THR A 938 -14.72 -10.30 -9.88
CA THR A 938 -15.81 -11.15 -10.42
C THR A 938 -16.29 -12.22 -9.44
N ALA A 939 -15.39 -12.94 -8.78
CA ALA A 939 -15.75 -13.90 -7.74
C ALA A 939 -16.46 -13.22 -6.55
N VAL A 940 -16.11 -11.96 -6.27
CA VAL A 940 -16.69 -11.17 -5.18
C VAL A 940 -18.16 -10.80 -5.48
N LEU A 941 -18.48 -10.50 -6.76
CA LEU A 941 -19.85 -10.27 -7.21
C LEU A 941 -20.76 -11.50 -7.03
N VAL A 942 -20.22 -12.72 -7.15
CA VAL A 942 -20.96 -13.97 -6.95
C VAL A 942 -21.30 -14.18 -5.46
N VAL A 943 -20.38 -13.85 -4.55
CA VAL A 943 -20.67 -13.92 -3.10
C VAL A 943 -21.79 -12.95 -2.73
N VAL A 944 -21.68 -11.67 -3.13
CA VAL A 944 -22.66 -10.65 -2.75
C VAL A 944 -24.03 -10.88 -3.38
N PHE A 945 -24.11 -11.53 -4.55
CA PHE A 945 -25.36 -11.97 -5.17
C PHE A 945 -26.14 -12.88 -4.22
N VAL A 946 -25.47 -13.91 -3.68
CA VAL A 946 -26.10 -14.91 -2.78
C VAL A 946 -26.38 -14.31 -1.39
N CYS A 947 -25.52 -13.45 -0.86
CA CYS A 947 -25.86 -12.68 0.35
C CYS A 947 -27.12 -11.84 0.15
N GLY A 948 -27.24 -11.19 -1.01
CA GLY A 948 -28.42 -10.44 -1.45
C GLY A 948 -29.67 -11.31 -1.57
N MET A 949 -29.57 -12.47 -2.23
CA MET A 949 -30.66 -13.45 -2.32
C MET A 949 -31.30 -13.71 -0.96
N LEU A 950 -30.48 -14.03 0.04
CA LEU A 950 -30.93 -14.53 1.33
C LEU A 950 -31.34 -13.42 2.32
N TYR A 951 -30.77 -12.22 2.20
CA TYR A 951 -31.22 -11.06 2.98
C TYR A 951 -32.59 -10.57 2.50
N TYR A 952 -32.69 -10.18 1.23
CA TYR A 952 -33.88 -9.52 0.69
C TYR A 952 -35.11 -10.43 0.62
N SER A 953 -34.93 -11.74 0.37
CA SER A 953 -36.06 -12.68 0.43
C SER A 953 -36.62 -12.80 1.84
N ASN A 954 -35.76 -12.78 2.87
CA ASN A 954 -36.18 -12.92 4.26
C ASN A 954 -36.92 -11.70 4.80
N LEU A 955 -36.67 -10.49 4.28
CA LEU A 955 -37.47 -9.29 4.60
C LEU A 955 -38.98 -9.47 4.28
N ALA A 956 -39.33 -10.30 3.30
CA ALA A 956 -40.71 -10.66 3.00
C ALA A 956 -41.14 -12.01 3.63
N LEU A 957 -40.26 -13.02 3.59
CA LEU A 957 -40.55 -14.37 4.03
C LEU A 957 -40.66 -14.49 5.57
N TRP A 958 -39.74 -13.90 6.33
CA TRP A 958 -39.71 -14.08 7.78
C TRP A 958 -40.91 -13.45 8.53
N PRO A 959 -41.41 -12.23 8.18
CA PRO A 959 -42.66 -11.73 8.72
C PRO A 959 -43.85 -12.66 8.45
N ARG A 960 -43.85 -13.38 7.32
CA ARG A 960 -44.89 -14.37 6.98
C ARG A 960 -44.73 -15.66 7.80
N VAL A 961 -43.52 -16.22 7.90
CA VAL A 961 -43.20 -17.40 8.73
C VAL A 961 -43.61 -17.17 10.18
N SER A 962 -43.11 -16.09 10.79
CA SER A 962 -43.28 -15.81 12.21
C SER A 962 -44.73 -15.50 12.61
N SER A 963 -45.47 -14.74 11.79
CA SER A 963 -46.88 -14.39 12.05
C SER A 963 -47.87 -15.54 11.79
N LEU A 964 -47.49 -16.55 10.99
CA LEU A 964 -48.30 -17.77 10.80
C LEU A 964 -48.03 -18.83 11.87
N LEU A 965 -46.76 -19.08 12.19
CA LEU A 965 -46.37 -20.20 13.05
C LEU A 965 -46.39 -19.81 14.53
N PHE A 966 -45.76 -18.70 14.90
CA PHE A 966 -45.31 -18.47 16.28
C PHE A 966 -46.18 -17.51 17.10
N VAL A 967 -46.80 -16.50 16.46
CA VAL A 967 -47.54 -15.42 17.14
C VAL A 967 -49.05 -15.44 16.81
N PRO A 968 -49.96 -15.43 17.82
CA PRO A 968 -51.41 -15.36 17.63
C PRO A 968 -51.91 -14.20 16.77
N ALA A 969 -53.16 -14.31 16.28
CA ALA A 969 -53.74 -13.35 15.34
C ALA A 969 -54.20 -12.01 15.95
N ASN A 970 -54.43 -11.98 17.27
CA ASN A 970 -54.91 -10.82 18.02
C ASN A 970 -53.79 -9.89 18.50
N ASP A 971 -52.54 -10.36 18.60
CA ASP A 971 -51.42 -9.55 19.08
C ASP A 971 -50.65 -8.93 17.91
N THR A 972 -50.99 -7.68 17.59
CA THR A 972 -50.37 -6.93 16.50
C THR A 972 -48.96 -6.45 16.85
N ILE A 973 -48.68 -6.12 18.11
CA ILE A 973 -47.37 -5.60 18.52
C ILE A 973 -46.32 -6.70 18.58
N MET A 974 -46.66 -7.88 19.14
CA MET A 974 -45.75 -9.03 19.13
C MET A 974 -45.49 -9.55 17.72
N ARG A 975 -46.46 -9.42 16.79
CA ARG A 975 -46.23 -9.68 15.36
C ARG A 975 -45.22 -8.71 14.75
N GLY A 976 -45.32 -7.41 15.08
CA GLY A 976 -44.33 -6.41 14.69
C GLY A 976 -42.93 -6.71 15.22
N LEU A 977 -42.81 -7.07 16.51
CA LEU A 977 -41.54 -7.44 17.13
C LEU A 977 -40.92 -8.68 16.47
N TYR A 978 -41.70 -9.74 16.26
CA TYR A 978 -41.21 -10.96 15.61
C TYR A 978 -40.83 -10.71 14.15
N ALA A 979 -41.62 -9.95 13.39
CA ALA A 979 -41.28 -9.57 12.01
C ALA A 979 -39.95 -8.80 11.93
N ASN A 980 -39.59 -8.04 12.96
CA ASN A 980 -38.40 -7.20 12.99
C ASN A 980 -37.09 -7.98 13.27
N MET A 981 -37.12 -9.29 13.54
CA MET A 981 -35.90 -10.07 13.83
C MET A 981 -34.90 -10.07 12.66
N THR A 982 -35.37 -10.10 11.41
CA THR A 982 -34.49 -9.97 10.22
C THR A 982 -33.84 -8.59 10.13
N ASN A 983 -34.43 -7.54 10.70
CA ASN A 983 -33.82 -6.21 10.74
C ASN A 983 -32.79 -6.12 11.89
N PHE A 984 -33.06 -6.77 13.02
CA PHE A 984 -32.10 -6.85 14.14
C PHE A 984 -30.82 -7.60 13.78
N SER A 985 -30.82 -8.48 12.77
CA SER A 985 -29.59 -9.08 12.26
C SER A 985 -28.63 -8.05 11.63
N THR A 986 -29.15 -6.97 11.05
CA THR A 986 -28.34 -5.83 10.58
C THR A 986 -27.64 -5.12 11.74
N ILE A 987 -28.28 -5.03 12.91
CA ILE A 987 -27.67 -4.42 14.11
C ILE A 987 -26.50 -5.27 14.61
N MET A 988 -26.64 -6.61 14.60
CA MET A 988 -25.53 -7.53 14.90
C MET A 988 -24.41 -7.42 13.86
N ALA A 989 -24.75 -7.28 12.57
CA ALA A 989 -23.77 -7.06 11.50
C ALA A 989 -22.99 -5.75 11.71
N ALA A 990 -23.68 -4.66 12.07
CA ALA A 990 -23.07 -3.35 12.33
C ALA A 990 -22.03 -3.40 13.47
N ILE A 991 -22.29 -4.16 14.54
CA ILE A 991 -21.33 -4.38 15.63
C ILE A 991 -20.05 -5.05 15.12
N TYR A 992 -20.18 -6.09 14.27
CA TYR A 992 -19.04 -6.74 13.63
C TYR A 992 -18.32 -5.79 12.65
N CYS A 993 -19.05 -5.05 11.82
CA CYS A 993 -18.48 -4.16 10.80
C CYS A 993 -17.72 -2.96 11.40
N LEU A 994 -18.12 -2.46 12.58
CA LEU A 994 -17.38 -1.40 13.26
C LEU A 994 -16.28 -1.94 14.20
N GLY A 995 -16.60 -2.95 15.01
CA GLY A 995 -15.73 -3.44 16.09
C GLY A 995 -14.70 -4.49 15.68
N ILE A 996 -14.94 -5.27 14.62
CA ILE A 996 -14.15 -6.46 14.29
C ILE A 996 -13.51 -6.35 12.89
N MET A 997 -14.32 -6.02 11.88
CA MET A 997 -13.90 -5.96 10.47
C MET A 997 -12.63 -5.11 10.23
N PRO A 998 -12.45 -3.90 10.83
CA PRO A 998 -11.28 -3.07 10.57
C PRO A 998 -10.00 -3.59 11.25
N TRP A 999 -10.13 -4.34 12.36
CA TRP A 999 -9.01 -4.71 13.23
C TRP A 999 -8.36 -6.05 12.85
N ILE A 1000 -9.14 -7.04 12.41
CA ILE A 1000 -8.60 -8.38 12.07
C ILE A 1000 -7.78 -8.35 10.77
N GLY A 1001 -8.16 -7.53 9.79
CA GLY A 1001 -7.61 -7.62 8.43
C GLY A 1001 -7.94 -8.96 7.75
N HIS A 1002 -7.10 -9.45 6.85
CA HIS A 1002 -7.26 -10.76 6.19
C HIS A 1002 -8.66 -10.99 5.59
N GLU A 1003 -9.13 -10.02 4.79
CA GLU A 1003 -10.53 -9.86 4.37
C GLU A 1003 -11.12 -11.11 3.68
N ARG A 1004 -10.31 -11.86 2.92
CA ARG A 1004 -10.69 -13.15 2.32
C ARG A 1004 -11.20 -14.16 3.36
N TRP A 1005 -10.51 -14.30 4.49
CA TRP A 1005 -10.90 -15.26 5.52
C TRP A 1005 -12.15 -14.83 6.27
N GLN A 1006 -12.32 -13.53 6.48
CA GLN A 1006 -13.57 -12.97 7.01
C GLN A 1006 -14.75 -13.28 6.07
N LEU A 1007 -14.60 -13.05 4.75
CA LEU A 1007 -15.65 -13.31 3.77
C LEU A 1007 -16.02 -14.80 3.65
N ILE A 1008 -15.03 -15.71 3.72
CA ILE A 1008 -15.27 -17.16 3.77
C ILE A 1008 -16.05 -17.54 5.02
N PHE A 1009 -15.67 -17.03 6.20
CA PHE A 1009 -16.39 -17.29 7.46
C PHE A 1009 -17.85 -16.86 7.38
N LEU A 1010 -18.12 -15.65 6.89
CA LEU A 1010 -19.49 -15.14 6.73
C LEU A 1010 -20.30 -15.99 5.73
N ALA A 1011 -19.74 -16.37 4.58
CA ALA A 1011 -20.42 -17.23 3.60
C ALA A 1011 -20.76 -18.62 4.17
N VAL A 1012 -19.86 -19.22 4.96
CA VAL A 1012 -20.11 -20.49 5.66
C VAL A 1012 -21.18 -20.33 6.75
N MET A 1013 -21.07 -19.30 7.58
CA MET A 1013 -22.03 -19.01 8.66
C MET A 1013 -23.45 -18.78 8.13
N GLN A 1014 -23.59 -17.95 7.09
CA GLN A 1014 -24.85 -17.70 6.38
C GLN A 1014 -25.49 -19.01 5.90
N THR A 1015 -24.71 -19.85 5.21
CA THR A 1015 -25.18 -21.11 4.62
C THR A 1015 -25.57 -22.12 5.70
N ALA A 1016 -24.77 -22.27 6.76
CA ALA A 1016 -25.02 -23.20 7.85
C ALA A 1016 -26.27 -22.82 8.67
N MET A 1017 -26.46 -21.54 8.97
CA MET A 1017 -27.63 -21.07 9.74
C MET A 1017 -28.93 -21.19 8.94
N ILE A 1018 -28.89 -20.95 7.63
CA ILE A 1018 -30.06 -21.14 6.75
C ILE A 1018 -30.36 -22.62 6.54
N GLY A 1019 -29.33 -23.47 6.41
CA GLY A 1019 -29.52 -24.93 6.50
C GLY A 1019 -30.14 -25.37 7.83
N GLY A 1020 -29.83 -24.67 8.93
CA GLY A 1020 -30.50 -24.87 10.22
C GLY A 1020 -32.01 -24.60 10.19
N LEU A 1021 -32.47 -23.62 9.38
CA LEU A 1021 -33.89 -23.26 9.27
C LEU A 1021 -34.76 -24.33 8.57
N SER A 1022 -34.18 -25.26 7.80
CA SER A 1022 -34.94 -26.40 7.26
C SER A 1022 -35.40 -27.38 8.33
N SER A 1023 -34.73 -27.39 9.49
CA SER A 1023 -34.99 -28.30 10.61
C SER A 1023 -36.01 -27.77 11.64
N LEU A 1024 -36.82 -26.76 11.29
CA LEU A 1024 -37.80 -26.16 12.20
C LEU A 1024 -39.08 -27.00 12.34
N THR A 1025 -39.57 -27.09 13.57
CA THR A 1025 -40.94 -27.55 13.90
C THR A 1025 -41.85 -26.36 14.28
N ILE A 1026 -43.13 -26.63 14.55
CA ILE A 1026 -44.12 -25.62 14.92
C ILE A 1026 -43.82 -24.89 16.26
N ASP A 1027 -43.02 -25.50 17.14
CA ASP A 1027 -42.72 -25.01 18.49
C ASP A 1027 -41.29 -24.46 18.66
N ASP A 1028 -40.44 -24.57 17.63
CA ASP A 1028 -39.00 -24.20 17.60
C ASP A 1028 -38.73 -22.67 17.61
N LYS A 1029 -39.53 -21.87 18.32
CA LYS A 1029 -39.52 -20.40 18.26
C LYS A 1029 -38.14 -19.78 18.50
N GLY A 1030 -37.44 -20.22 19.55
CA GLY A 1030 -36.10 -19.71 19.89
C GLY A 1030 -35.03 -20.09 18.86
N LYS A 1031 -35.08 -21.32 18.34
CA LYS A 1031 -34.19 -21.84 17.30
C LYS A 1031 -34.36 -21.07 15.99
N ALA A 1032 -35.61 -20.81 15.59
CA ALA A 1032 -35.93 -20.00 14.41
C ALA A 1032 -35.38 -18.57 14.52
N ILE A 1033 -35.55 -17.92 15.68
CA ILE A 1033 -35.04 -16.57 15.94
C ILE A 1033 -33.50 -16.55 15.92
N ALA A 1034 -32.84 -17.50 16.59
CA ALA A 1034 -31.38 -17.57 16.62
C ALA A 1034 -30.79 -17.77 15.21
N PHE A 1035 -31.34 -18.70 14.43
CA PHE A 1035 -30.84 -18.97 13.09
C PHE A 1035 -31.12 -17.83 12.10
N VAL A 1036 -32.28 -17.17 12.12
CA VAL A 1036 -32.53 -16.02 11.23
C VAL A 1036 -31.65 -14.81 11.59
N LEU A 1037 -31.39 -14.57 12.89
CA LEU A 1037 -30.48 -13.52 13.34
C LEU A 1037 -29.05 -13.80 12.86
N LEU A 1038 -28.51 -14.99 13.09
CA LEU A 1038 -27.13 -15.32 12.70
C LEU A 1038 -26.96 -15.39 11.18
N ALA A 1039 -27.94 -15.93 10.44
CA ALA A 1039 -27.96 -15.94 8.98
C ALA A 1039 -27.95 -14.52 8.39
N GLY A 1040 -28.87 -13.66 8.84
CA GLY A 1040 -28.97 -12.29 8.37
C GLY A 1040 -27.77 -11.43 8.78
N THR A 1041 -27.14 -11.72 9.94
CA THR A 1041 -25.91 -11.07 10.38
C THR A 1041 -24.81 -11.29 9.35
N ALA A 1042 -24.59 -12.55 8.98
CA ALA A 1042 -23.55 -12.92 8.03
C ALA A 1042 -23.81 -12.38 6.61
N ALA A 1043 -25.06 -12.41 6.15
CA ALA A 1043 -25.46 -11.87 4.85
C ALA A 1043 -25.28 -10.35 4.75
N THR A 1044 -25.67 -9.62 5.80
CA THR A 1044 -25.56 -8.16 5.82
C THR A 1044 -24.09 -7.74 5.93
N ALA A 1045 -23.35 -8.32 6.88
CA ALA A 1045 -21.93 -8.04 7.14
C ALA A 1045 -21.01 -8.27 5.93
N SER A 1046 -21.37 -9.21 5.05
CA SER A 1046 -20.60 -9.49 3.83
C SER A 1046 -20.60 -8.31 2.85
N SER A 1047 -21.63 -7.46 2.87
CA SER A 1047 -21.79 -6.35 1.91
C SER A 1047 -20.76 -5.22 2.10
N PRO A 1048 -20.59 -4.59 3.28
CA PRO A 1048 -19.57 -3.58 3.51
C PRO A 1048 -18.13 -4.13 3.43
N LEU A 1049 -17.92 -5.39 3.85
CA LEU A 1049 -16.63 -6.07 3.65
C LEU A 1049 -16.24 -6.10 2.16
N VAL A 1050 -17.18 -6.51 1.31
CA VAL A 1050 -17.01 -6.52 -0.15
C VAL A 1050 -16.84 -5.12 -0.74
N PHE A 1051 -17.61 -4.10 -0.31
CA PHE A 1051 -17.44 -2.73 -0.79
C PHE A 1051 -16.02 -2.19 -0.54
N GLY A 1052 -15.46 -2.46 0.65
CA GLY A 1052 -14.09 -2.06 1.00
C GLY A 1052 -13.01 -2.86 0.25
N MET A 1053 -13.23 -4.17 0.05
CA MET A 1053 -12.33 -5.01 -0.77
C MET A 1053 -12.26 -4.52 -2.22
N VAL A 1054 -13.41 -4.21 -2.83
CA VAL A 1054 -13.47 -3.76 -4.23
C VAL A 1054 -12.89 -2.36 -4.39
N SER A 1055 -13.22 -1.39 -3.51
CA SER A 1055 -12.76 -0.01 -3.68
C SER A 1055 -11.23 0.16 -3.53
N LEU A 1056 -10.60 -0.68 -2.70
CA LEU A 1056 -9.14 -0.75 -2.55
C LEU A 1056 -8.49 -1.73 -3.56
N GLY A 1057 -9.27 -2.60 -4.22
CA GLY A 1057 -8.82 -3.52 -5.27
C GLY A 1057 -8.69 -2.88 -6.68
N LEU A 1058 -9.21 -1.67 -6.86
CA LEU A 1058 -9.07 -0.89 -8.09
C LEU A 1058 -7.63 -0.41 -8.30
N ASP A 1059 -7.30 -0.17 -9.57
CA ASP A 1059 -6.04 0.47 -9.99
C ASP A 1059 -6.25 1.99 -10.15
N ASP A 1060 -7.38 2.37 -10.75
CA ASP A 1060 -7.87 3.74 -10.85
C ASP A 1060 -9.03 3.96 -9.88
N GLN A 1061 -8.96 5.00 -9.06
CA GLN A 1061 -9.99 5.36 -8.09
C GLN A 1061 -11.19 6.08 -8.73
N ALA A 1062 -11.08 6.56 -9.98
CA ALA A 1062 -12.20 7.17 -10.71
C ALA A 1062 -13.35 6.19 -11.02
N ASP A 1063 -13.08 4.87 -11.09
CA ASP A 1063 -14.10 3.83 -11.27
C ASP A 1063 -14.80 3.39 -9.96
N ILE A 1064 -14.57 4.06 -8.83
CA ILE A 1064 -15.15 3.65 -7.54
C ILE A 1064 -16.69 3.64 -7.56
N GLY A 1065 -17.34 4.54 -8.29
CA GLY A 1065 -18.80 4.58 -8.41
C GLY A 1065 -19.36 3.42 -9.23
N VAL A 1066 -18.82 3.15 -10.43
CA VAL A 1066 -19.21 1.99 -11.24
C VAL A 1066 -18.87 0.65 -10.55
N ALA A 1067 -17.72 0.54 -9.88
CA ALA A 1067 -17.31 -0.72 -9.23
C ALA A 1067 -18.16 -1.05 -8.00
N VAL A 1068 -18.41 -0.07 -7.11
CA VAL A 1068 -19.32 -0.24 -5.96
C VAL A 1068 -20.77 -0.39 -6.44
N GLY A 1069 -21.16 0.32 -7.49
CA GLY A 1069 -22.48 0.18 -8.13
C GLY A 1069 -22.73 -1.23 -8.66
N LEU A 1070 -21.74 -1.88 -9.28
CA LEU A 1070 -21.87 -3.27 -9.75
C LEU A 1070 -22.00 -4.28 -8.61
N VAL A 1071 -21.34 -4.05 -7.47
CA VAL A 1071 -21.55 -4.85 -6.23
C VAL A 1071 -23.00 -4.73 -5.75
N SER A 1072 -23.50 -3.50 -5.59
CA SER A 1072 -24.89 -3.26 -5.17
C SER A 1072 -25.92 -3.79 -6.17
N THR A 1073 -25.65 -3.64 -7.47
CA THR A 1073 -26.46 -4.24 -8.55
C THR A 1073 -26.58 -5.75 -8.36
N SER A 1074 -25.47 -6.46 -8.20
CA SER A 1074 -25.45 -7.92 -8.00
C SER A 1074 -26.27 -8.35 -6.77
N ARG A 1075 -26.08 -7.64 -5.66
CA ARG A 1075 -26.79 -7.84 -4.38
C ARG A 1075 -28.31 -7.64 -4.51
N LEU A 1076 -28.75 -6.61 -5.24
CA LEU A 1076 -30.16 -6.28 -5.47
C LEU A 1076 -30.85 -7.26 -6.44
N ILE A 1077 -30.17 -7.65 -7.54
CA ILE A 1077 -30.72 -8.65 -8.48
C ILE A 1077 -30.89 -10.01 -7.81
N GLY A 1078 -29.90 -10.45 -7.03
CA GLY A 1078 -30.00 -11.68 -6.24
C GLY A 1078 -31.24 -11.64 -5.33
N GLY A 1079 -31.45 -10.54 -4.61
CA GLY A 1079 -32.63 -10.33 -3.77
C GLY A 1079 -33.96 -10.39 -4.52
N ALA A 1080 -34.07 -9.75 -5.69
CA ALA A 1080 -35.27 -9.80 -6.53
C ALA A 1080 -35.58 -11.21 -7.04
N ILE A 1081 -34.56 -11.94 -7.51
CA ILE A 1081 -34.68 -13.31 -8.03
C ILE A 1081 -35.07 -14.28 -6.91
N ALA A 1082 -34.40 -14.24 -5.76
CA ALA A 1082 -34.70 -15.11 -4.64
C ALA A 1082 -36.12 -14.86 -4.07
N GLY A 1083 -36.54 -13.60 -3.98
CA GLY A 1083 -37.91 -13.24 -3.57
C GLY A 1083 -38.97 -13.89 -4.46
N ALA A 1084 -38.76 -13.91 -5.79
CA ALA A 1084 -39.66 -14.58 -6.72
C ALA A 1084 -39.60 -16.12 -6.61
N ILE A 1085 -38.39 -16.70 -6.60
CA ILE A 1085 -38.19 -18.16 -6.52
C ILE A 1085 -38.80 -18.73 -5.24
N TYR A 1086 -38.41 -18.21 -4.07
CA TYR A 1086 -38.85 -18.75 -2.78
C TYR A 1086 -40.35 -18.59 -2.55
N THR A 1087 -40.94 -17.49 -3.05
CA THR A 1087 -42.39 -17.28 -2.97
C THR A 1087 -43.16 -18.28 -3.84
N SER A 1088 -42.68 -18.58 -5.06
CA SER A 1088 -43.30 -19.61 -5.90
C SER A 1088 -43.14 -21.00 -5.27
N ILE A 1089 -41.95 -21.36 -4.78
CA ILE A 1089 -41.70 -22.66 -4.11
C ILE A 1089 -42.68 -22.89 -2.96
N TYR A 1090 -42.74 -22.01 -1.95
CA TYR A 1090 -43.63 -22.26 -0.81
C TYR A 1090 -45.10 -22.21 -1.21
N THR A 1091 -45.49 -21.38 -2.19
CA THR A 1091 -46.89 -21.24 -2.60
C THR A 1091 -47.39 -22.49 -3.32
N ASN A 1092 -46.60 -23.04 -4.23
CA ASN A 1092 -46.94 -24.27 -4.96
C ASN A 1092 -46.95 -25.46 -4.00
N HIS A 1093 -45.86 -25.66 -3.23
CA HIS A 1093 -45.73 -26.79 -2.30
C HIS A 1093 -46.80 -26.78 -1.20
N TYR A 1094 -47.21 -25.60 -0.73
CA TYR A 1094 -48.32 -25.48 0.22
C TYR A 1094 -49.65 -25.92 -0.41
N ALA A 1095 -49.92 -25.54 -1.66
CA ALA A 1095 -51.15 -25.91 -2.36
C ALA A 1095 -51.25 -27.43 -2.60
N ASP A 1096 -50.13 -28.08 -2.90
CA ASP A 1096 -50.04 -29.54 -3.07
C ASP A 1096 -50.12 -30.30 -1.74
N THR A 1097 -49.55 -29.74 -0.66
CA THR A 1097 -49.41 -30.43 0.64
C THR A 1097 -50.57 -30.20 1.61
N ILE A 1098 -51.30 -29.08 1.50
CA ILE A 1098 -52.42 -28.79 2.42
C ILE A 1098 -53.59 -29.79 2.34
N PRO A 1099 -53.99 -30.39 1.20
CA PRO A 1099 -55.16 -31.26 1.16
C PRO A 1099 -54.94 -32.58 1.92
N SER A 1100 -53.81 -33.26 1.69
CA SER A 1100 -53.46 -34.52 2.35
C SER A 1100 -53.23 -34.33 3.85
N THR A 1101 -52.53 -33.25 4.23
CA THR A 1101 -52.29 -32.88 5.63
C THR A 1101 -53.62 -32.59 6.33
N LEU A 1102 -54.47 -31.73 5.76
CA LEU A 1102 -55.75 -31.38 6.36
C LEU A 1102 -56.69 -32.59 6.47
N GLN A 1103 -56.73 -33.48 5.47
CA GLN A 1103 -57.53 -34.70 5.53
C GLN A 1103 -57.10 -35.60 6.69
N THR A 1104 -55.79 -35.77 6.90
CA THR A 1104 -55.23 -36.58 7.99
C THR A 1104 -55.65 -36.05 9.36
N TYR A 1105 -55.40 -34.76 9.62
CA TYR A 1105 -55.72 -34.14 10.91
C TYR A 1105 -57.24 -34.00 11.15
N ALA A 1106 -58.04 -33.69 10.12
CA ALA A 1106 -59.49 -33.60 10.25
C ALA A 1106 -60.15 -34.96 10.52
N SER A 1107 -59.66 -36.02 9.87
CA SER A 1107 -60.14 -37.39 10.12
C SER A 1107 -59.78 -37.86 11.52
N ALA A 1108 -58.55 -37.59 12.00
CA ALA A 1108 -58.14 -37.87 13.37
C ALA A 1108 -58.96 -37.09 14.42
N ALA A 1109 -59.48 -35.91 14.07
CA ALA A 1109 -60.39 -35.13 14.90
C ALA A 1109 -61.88 -35.51 14.76
N GLY A 1110 -62.21 -36.55 13.99
CA GLY A 1110 -63.57 -37.07 13.83
C GLY A 1110 -64.47 -36.28 12.88
N PHE A 1111 -63.92 -35.48 11.95
CA PHE A 1111 -64.72 -34.69 11.02
C PHE A 1111 -65.40 -35.54 9.94
N THR A 1112 -66.73 -35.42 9.84
CA THR A 1112 -67.57 -36.12 8.86
C THR A 1112 -68.27 -35.18 7.86
N GLY A 1113 -67.99 -33.88 7.91
CA GLY A 1113 -68.56 -32.87 7.02
C GLY A 1113 -67.89 -32.79 5.65
N SER A 1114 -68.29 -31.81 4.83
CA SER A 1114 -67.72 -31.62 3.49
C SER A 1114 -66.24 -31.19 3.57
N PHE A 1115 -65.34 -32.08 3.15
CA PHE A 1115 -63.91 -31.79 3.06
C PHE A 1115 -63.61 -30.61 2.13
N SER A 1116 -64.37 -30.42 1.04
CA SER A 1116 -64.21 -29.25 0.16
C SER A 1116 -64.56 -27.93 0.86
N ALA A 1117 -65.55 -27.94 1.76
CA ALA A 1117 -65.91 -26.77 2.57
C ALA A 1117 -64.84 -26.47 3.64
N LEU A 1118 -64.30 -27.50 4.30
CA LEU A 1118 -63.18 -27.35 5.24
C LEU A 1118 -61.91 -26.86 4.50
N LEU A 1119 -61.66 -27.42 3.31
CA LEU A 1119 -60.84 -26.94 2.21
C LEU A 1119 -60.83 -25.40 2.09
N LYS A 1120 -62.00 -24.89 1.71
CA LYS A 1120 -62.22 -23.47 1.45
C LYS A 1120 -62.15 -22.59 2.70
N ALA A 1121 -62.48 -23.14 3.88
CA ALA A 1121 -62.35 -22.43 5.15
C ALA A 1121 -60.89 -22.27 5.58
N SER A 1122 -60.09 -23.34 5.52
CA SER A 1122 -58.69 -23.35 5.97
C SER A 1122 -57.80 -22.41 5.15
N ALA A 1123 -58.10 -22.22 3.86
CA ALA A 1123 -57.44 -21.24 2.99
C ALA A 1123 -57.51 -19.79 3.50
N THR A 1124 -58.54 -19.43 4.28
CA THR A 1124 -58.63 -18.12 4.96
C THR A 1124 -58.25 -18.19 6.44
N ASN A 1125 -58.35 -19.38 7.05
CA ASN A 1125 -58.02 -19.71 8.43
C ASN A 1125 -58.69 -18.82 9.51
N THR A 1126 -59.83 -18.18 9.20
CA THR A 1126 -60.57 -17.31 10.15
C THR A 1126 -61.69 -18.07 10.87
N ALA A 1127 -61.99 -17.68 12.11
CA ALA A 1127 -63.14 -18.22 12.86
C ALA A 1127 -64.47 -18.04 12.09
N ALA A 1128 -64.65 -16.90 11.42
CA ALA A 1128 -65.83 -16.60 10.60
C ALA A 1128 -65.94 -17.44 9.31
N ALA A 1129 -64.85 -18.07 8.85
CA ALA A 1129 -64.87 -19.03 7.76
C ALA A 1129 -65.13 -20.46 8.25
N TYR A 1130 -64.48 -20.89 9.33
CA TYR A 1130 -64.74 -22.19 9.95
C TYR A 1130 -66.20 -22.32 10.43
N ALA A 1131 -66.79 -21.24 10.97
CA ALA A 1131 -68.20 -21.20 11.36
C ALA A 1131 -69.21 -21.41 10.21
N LYS A 1132 -68.77 -21.39 8.94
CA LYS A 1132 -69.60 -21.67 7.76
C LYS A 1132 -69.51 -23.14 7.30
N VAL A 1133 -68.73 -23.98 7.99
CA VAL A 1133 -68.57 -25.40 7.67
C VAL A 1133 -69.55 -26.23 8.51
N ALA A 1134 -70.46 -26.95 7.84
CA ALA A 1134 -71.38 -27.86 8.52
C ALA A 1134 -70.61 -29.03 9.19
N GLY A 1135 -70.96 -29.35 10.44
CA GLY A 1135 -70.29 -30.39 11.23
C GLY A 1135 -68.95 -29.96 11.86
N ILE A 1136 -68.63 -28.66 11.88
CA ILE A 1136 -67.41 -28.15 12.52
C ILE A 1136 -67.52 -28.23 14.06
N THR A 1137 -66.43 -28.62 14.72
CA THR A 1137 -66.29 -28.64 16.19
C THR A 1137 -65.03 -27.90 16.63
N PRO A 1138 -64.88 -27.46 17.89
CA PRO A 1138 -63.65 -26.82 18.37
C PRO A 1138 -62.39 -27.68 18.21
N SER A 1139 -62.50 -29.01 18.34
CA SER A 1139 -61.40 -29.94 18.08
C SER A 1139 -61.01 -29.97 16.60
N VAL A 1140 -61.99 -30.01 15.69
CA VAL A 1140 -61.74 -29.96 14.23
C VAL A 1140 -61.16 -28.61 13.80
N ILE A 1141 -61.59 -27.49 14.39
CA ILE A 1141 -60.98 -26.17 14.13
C ILE A 1141 -59.50 -26.17 14.55
N THR A 1142 -59.19 -26.69 15.74
CA THR A 1142 -57.82 -26.77 16.26
C THR A 1142 -56.95 -27.69 15.40
N ALA A 1143 -57.49 -28.83 14.96
CA ALA A 1143 -56.82 -29.77 14.07
C ALA A 1143 -56.56 -29.16 12.68
N ALA A 1144 -57.54 -28.45 12.11
CA ALA A 1144 -57.40 -27.75 10.83
C ALA A 1144 -56.37 -26.61 10.91
N GLN A 1145 -56.37 -25.82 11.98
CA GLN A 1145 -55.35 -24.80 12.23
C GLN A 1145 -53.95 -25.39 12.39
N THR A 1146 -53.84 -26.57 13.02
CA THR A 1146 -52.56 -27.30 13.15
C THR A 1146 -52.09 -27.84 11.80
N ALA A 1147 -52.97 -28.45 11.01
CA ALA A 1147 -52.66 -28.91 9.65
C ALA A 1147 -52.16 -27.78 8.74
N VAL A 1148 -52.80 -26.60 8.82
CA VAL A 1148 -52.34 -25.40 8.12
C VAL A 1148 -50.91 -25.02 8.52
N LYS A 1149 -50.57 -25.04 9.82
CA LYS A 1149 -49.19 -24.77 10.28
C LYS A 1149 -48.20 -25.82 9.79
N VAL A 1150 -48.53 -27.11 9.85
CA VAL A 1150 -47.65 -28.21 9.43
C VAL A 1150 -47.34 -28.13 7.93
N ALA A 1151 -48.36 -27.92 7.09
CA ALA A 1151 -48.16 -27.74 5.65
C ALA A 1151 -47.30 -26.49 5.33
N TYR A 1152 -47.44 -25.40 6.10
CA TYR A 1152 -46.55 -24.23 5.95
C TYR A 1152 -45.11 -24.53 6.38
N VAL A 1153 -44.87 -25.26 7.49
CA VAL A 1153 -43.52 -25.66 7.92
C VAL A 1153 -42.80 -26.45 6.84
N ASP A 1154 -43.46 -27.45 6.24
CA ASP A 1154 -42.89 -28.27 5.17
C ASP A 1154 -42.60 -27.45 3.90
N SER A 1155 -43.51 -26.51 3.56
CA SER A 1155 -43.33 -25.59 2.43
C SER A 1155 -42.16 -24.60 2.63
N PHE A 1156 -41.91 -24.14 3.86
CA PHE A 1156 -40.76 -23.30 4.17
C PHE A 1156 -39.46 -24.09 4.26
N ARG A 1157 -39.53 -25.35 4.72
CA ARG A 1157 -38.38 -26.26 4.74
C ARG A 1157 -37.75 -26.42 3.35
N LEU A 1158 -38.56 -26.70 2.32
CA LEU A 1158 -38.08 -26.82 0.94
C LEU A 1158 -37.40 -25.55 0.43
N VAL A 1159 -37.91 -24.37 0.79
CA VAL A 1159 -37.28 -23.07 0.47
C VAL A 1159 -35.88 -22.97 1.08
N PHE A 1160 -35.71 -23.34 2.36
CA PHE A 1160 -34.41 -23.29 3.02
C PHE A 1160 -33.44 -24.35 2.50
N GLU A 1161 -33.91 -25.54 2.13
CA GLU A 1161 -33.07 -26.58 1.50
C GLU A 1161 -32.55 -26.12 0.13
N VAL A 1162 -33.39 -25.48 -0.70
CA VAL A 1162 -32.95 -24.86 -1.97
C VAL A 1162 -31.95 -23.73 -1.76
N ALA A 1163 -32.08 -22.95 -0.67
CA ALA A 1163 -31.13 -21.89 -0.33
C ALA A 1163 -29.70 -22.39 -0.01
N ILE A 1164 -29.54 -23.62 0.51
CA ILE A 1164 -28.22 -24.23 0.78
C ILE A 1164 -27.40 -24.35 -0.50
N ALA A 1165 -28.03 -24.72 -1.62
CA ALA A 1165 -27.34 -24.92 -2.90
C ALA A 1165 -26.66 -23.63 -3.40
N PHE A 1166 -27.34 -22.48 -3.27
CA PHE A 1166 -26.76 -21.17 -3.60
C PHE A 1166 -25.65 -20.78 -2.60
N GLY A 1167 -25.83 -21.09 -1.31
CA GLY A 1167 -24.80 -20.89 -0.28
C GLY A 1167 -23.49 -21.65 -0.58
N GLY A 1168 -23.57 -22.88 -1.07
CA GLY A 1168 -22.42 -23.65 -1.53
C GLY A 1168 -21.61 -22.95 -2.64
N LEU A 1169 -22.30 -22.35 -3.63
CA LEU A 1169 -21.66 -21.56 -4.68
C LEU A 1169 -20.96 -20.30 -4.11
N ALA A 1170 -21.57 -19.63 -3.12
CA ALA A 1170 -20.97 -18.48 -2.46
C ALA A 1170 -19.69 -18.84 -1.68
N ILE A 1171 -19.66 -20.00 -1.01
CA ILE A 1171 -18.46 -20.47 -0.30
C ILE A 1171 -17.32 -20.75 -1.29
N ILE A 1172 -17.61 -21.40 -2.43
CA ILE A 1172 -16.62 -21.65 -3.48
C ILE A 1172 -16.07 -20.32 -4.04
N ALA A 1173 -16.96 -19.36 -4.34
CA ALA A 1173 -16.57 -18.04 -4.84
C ALA A 1173 -15.74 -17.25 -3.81
N ALA A 1174 -16.10 -17.27 -2.52
CA ALA A 1174 -15.35 -16.64 -1.45
C ALA A 1174 -13.93 -17.22 -1.33
N CYS A 1175 -13.79 -18.54 -1.43
CA CYS A 1175 -12.49 -19.22 -1.46
C CYS A 1175 -11.59 -18.76 -2.63
N CYS A 1176 -12.15 -18.37 -3.77
CA CYS A 1176 -11.40 -17.83 -4.91
C CYS A 1176 -10.91 -16.38 -4.74
N THR A 1177 -11.37 -15.63 -3.73
CA THR A 1177 -10.98 -14.21 -3.55
C THR A 1177 -9.53 -14.00 -3.07
N ARG A 1178 -9.15 -12.75 -2.81
CA ARG A 1178 -7.87 -12.30 -2.23
C ARG A 1178 -8.14 -11.23 -1.14
N SER A 1179 -7.20 -11.09 -0.20
CA SER A 1179 -7.22 -10.04 0.83
C SER A 1179 -6.59 -8.74 0.31
N VAL A 1180 -6.84 -7.60 0.97
CA VAL A 1180 -6.30 -6.30 0.56
C VAL A 1180 -4.85 -6.15 1.04
N GLU A 1181 -3.96 -5.74 0.13
CA GLU A 1181 -2.54 -5.50 0.41
C GLU A 1181 -2.35 -4.35 1.42
N LYS A 1182 -1.45 -4.54 2.41
CA LYS A 1182 -1.22 -3.54 3.47
C LYS A 1182 -0.85 -2.15 2.92
N GLY A 1183 -0.06 -2.10 1.84
CA GLY A 1183 0.36 -0.84 1.19
C GLY A 1183 -0.80 0.01 0.65
N LYS A 1184 -1.94 -0.60 0.29
CA LYS A 1184 -3.13 0.13 -0.19
C LYS A 1184 -3.95 0.79 0.94
N LYS A 1185 -3.61 0.55 2.20
CA LYS A 1185 -4.25 1.19 3.38
C LYS A 1185 -3.50 2.46 3.80
N SER A 1186 -3.33 3.38 2.85
CA SER A 1186 -2.55 4.62 3.02
C SER A 1186 -3.34 5.76 3.70
N ASN A 1187 -2.69 6.92 3.88
CA ASN A 1187 -3.31 8.15 4.37
C ASN A 1187 -4.02 8.98 3.28
N ASP A 1188 -3.92 8.57 2.01
CA ASP A 1188 -4.47 9.32 0.88
C ASP A 1188 -6.00 9.28 0.86
N ARG A 1189 -6.63 10.38 0.41
CA ARG A 1189 -8.08 10.55 0.31
C ARG A 1189 -8.44 10.88 -1.14
N ALA A 1190 -9.41 10.17 -1.71
CA ALA A 1190 -9.71 10.28 -3.14
C ALA A 1190 -10.35 11.62 -3.55
N ILE A 1191 -11.28 12.17 -2.75
CA ILE A 1191 -12.00 13.41 -3.10
C ILE A 1191 -12.14 14.36 -1.91
N ARG A 1192 -11.77 15.64 -2.11
CA ARG A 1192 -12.13 16.79 -1.26
C ARG A 1192 -13.43 17.45 -1.74
N LEU A 1193 -14.20 18.06 -0.84
CA LEU A 1193 -15.45 18.74 -1.17
C LEU A 1193 -15.20 20.17 -1.68
N GLU A 1194 -16.08 20.71 -2.53
CA GLU A 1194 -15.98 22.09 -3.05
C GLU A 1194 -16.19 23.17 -1.97
N ASN A 1195 -16.73 22.80 -0.80
CA ASN A 1195 -16.88 23.67 0.37
C ASN A 1195 -15.85 23.43 1.49
N GLU A 1196 -14.87 22.53 1.27
CA GLU A 1196 -13.68 22.44 2.11
C GLU A 1196 -12.76 23.62 1.78
N LYS A 1197 -12.99 24.76 2.45
CA LYS A 1197 -12.05 25.89 2.40
C LYS A 1197 -10.66 25.40 2.80
N VAL A 1198 -9.68 25.63 1.94
CA VAL A 1198 -8.28 25.71 2.39
C VAL A 1198 -8.23 26.85 3.41
N VAL A 1199 -7.70 26.57 4.60
CA VAL A 1199 -7.42 27.61 5.58
C VAL A 1199 -6.06 28.20 5.22
N ASP A 1200 -6.06 29.00 4.15
CA ASP A 1200 -4.95 29.90 3.87
C ASP A 1200 -4.85 30.87 5.04
N LYS A 1201 -3.87 30.65 5.93
CA LYS A 1201 -3.46 31.64 6.93
C LYS A 1201 -2.77 32.79 6.20
N VAL A 1202 -3.59 33.65 5.56
CA VAL A 1202 -3.19 35.00 5.21
C VAL A 1202 -2.92 35.73 6.52
N VAL A 1203 -1.64 35.89 6.85
CA VAL A 1203 -1.16 36.76 7.91
C VAL A 1203 -0.72 38.07 7.25
N VAL A 1204 -1.16 39.18 7.83
CA VAL A 1204 -0.88 40.56 7.42
C VAL A 1204 0.31 41.09 8.20
#